data_AF-A0A143ZGY9-F1
#
_entry.id   AF-A0A143ZGY9-F1
#
_cell.length_a   1.000
_cell.length_b   1.000
_cell.length_c   1.000
_cell.angle_alpha   90.00
_cell.angle_beta   90.00
_cell.angle_gamma   90.00
#
_symmetry.space_group_name_H-M   'P 1'
#
loop_
_entity.id
_entity.type
_entity.pdbx_description
1 polymer ?
#
loop_
_entity_poly.entity_id
_entity_poly.type
_entity_poly.pdbx_seq_one_letter_code
_entity_poly.pdbx_strand_id
1 'polypeptide(L)'
;MRDIRTDDEGSVAIMSVFAILLILMISALVLETSSLSVDKLRAQRTADIANLAAANTGSPIVNGAPSNTALATARQMAIANGFPPSGVVTRVTAGRTGLSELSTDIRYDSPLAFGQLLTASPTVPVDGSSSARIIAMSAEGDCIRSMTGPVNIYGNAVIDGPECYIGAATYLHVCGNASVAARKATVHYPRTSEKAYICKEGQIDPPLSSFTFDTTSVDLLATDPRIVAIKARLKAMTKWAYGTKIPKTSLQPTTPNGKDESYADTTVSLSATRLYGTLTISNSTLDFTGTGAPDPNCLTPTTISGNLILSGVNRLTFASGCYAIGGYILNEDGASTRFDPLPGARVTFAFKQYIDNRAAKLSFGDMTLLPSGDVRNPEENVLTTSDMAFSLLGDVRNADGGTLTFGDGSFRFGAGIINGSGTLSFGNGAYYVNGGSIINGAGSMTFGNGAFYLWGGSLANSSTGSVTFGNGGFYFYGGTVTNVRGRLTFGDGPFEFWGGSLALNPGSDTVFGFGDMNFYGGTAYFHGASTLIGRNAIGDSVGGSSSVFFYGGSFSMKSERLVAVGTTLAFYGGSVSLYGVGEMNVTAPTGDLPAFGYKNILFYIYGGAFSLYQSNVTDILSGIIYVPGTNISIYGSQTVTIPDGGCFQVVGGVVDIYQNASLKMRPCSGGAAVPQTVSLTR
;
A
#
# COMPACT_ATOMS: atom_id res chain seq x y z
N MET A 1 -67.37 60.63 36.54
CA MET A 1 -68.02 60.24 35.27
C MET A 1 -69.54 60.08 35.46
N ARG A 2 -70.19 61.07 36.08
CA ARG A 2 -71.59 61.45 35.85
C ARG A 2 -71.47 62.69 34.95
N ASP A 3 -72.29 62.78 33.91
CA ASP A 3 -72.24 63.75 32.78
C ASP A 3 -71.50 63.30 31.51
N ILE A 4 -71.87 62.12 30.99
CA ILE A 4 -71.85 61.84 29.55
C ILE A 4 -73.25 61.30 29.21
N ARG A 5 -74.26 62.18 29.17
CA ARG A 5 -75.63 61.83 28.78
C ARG A 5 -76.35 63.01 28.14
N THR A 6 -75.73 63.56 27.11
CA THR A 6 -76.33 64.56 26.20
C THR A 6 -75.61 64.54 24.85
N ASP A 7 -75.34 63.34 24.33
CA ASP A 7 -75.09 63.13 22.90
C ASP A 7 -75.30 61.64 22.54
N ASP A 8 -76.55 61.26 22.29
CA ASP A 8 -76.90 59.89 21.90
C ASP A 8 -76.38 59.56 20.48
N GLU A 9 -76.07 60.56 19.66
CA GLU A 9 -75.35 60.37 18.38
C GLU A 9 -73.84 60.17 18.60
N GLY A 10 -73.22 60.91 19.52
CA GLY A 10 -71.79 60.79 19.85
C GLY A 10 -71.40 59.47 20.52
N SER A 11 -72.27 58.91 21.37
CA SER A 11 -71.97 57.67 22.11
C SER A 11 -72.11 56.40 21.26
N VAL A 12 -73.04 56.37 20.31
CA VAL A 12 -73.15 55.29 19.29
C VAL A 12 -71.99 55.34 18.30
N ALA A 13 -71.53 56.54 17.92
CA ALA A 13 -70.36 56.71 17.07
C ALA A 13 -69.08 56.18 17.75
N ILE A 14 -68.86 56.50 19.03
CA ILE A 14 -67.71 56.02 19.81
C ILE A 14 -67.73 54.49 19.94
N MET A 15 -68.87 53.89 20.30
CA MET A 15 -68.99 52.42 20.42
C MET A 15 -68.78 51.70 19.08
N SER A 16 -69.27 52.27 17.98
CA SER A 16 -69.07 51.73 16.63
C SER A 16 -67.59 51.79 16.21
N VAL A 17 -66.89 52.89 16.53
CA VAL A 17 -65.44 53.03 16.28
C VAL A 17 -64.66 51.98 17.08
N PHE A 18 -64.97 51.77 18.36
CA PHE A 18 -64.31 50.72 19.16
C PHE A 18 -64.60 49.31 18.66
N ALA A 19 -65.84 49.02 18.24
CA ALA A 19 -66.20 47.71 17.69
C ALA A 19 -65.47 47.43 16.36
N ILE A 20 -65.39 48.42 15.46
CA ILE A 20 -64.64 48.30 14.21
C ILE A 20 -63.14 48.10 14.49
N LEU A 21 -62.55 48.86 15.42
CA LEU A 21 -61.15 48.70 15.82
C LEU A 21 -60.88 47.31 16.40
N LEU A 22 -61.79 46.78 17.23
CA LEU A 22 -61.67 45.43 17.77
C LEU A 22 -61.72 44.36 16.68
N ILE A 23 -62.66 44.47 15.74
CA ILE A 23 -62.78 43.55 14.60
C ILE A 23 -61.52 43.60 13.73
N LEU A 24 -60.99 44.80 13.47
CA LEU A 24 -59.74 44.97 12.72
C LEU A 24 -58.54 44.35 13.45
N MET A 25 -58.43 44.52 14.78
CA MET A 25 -57.38 43.86 15.57
C MET A 25 -57.50 42.33 15.56
N ILE A 26 -58.71 41.78 15.70
CA ILE A 26 -58.93 40.33 15.61
C ILE A 26 -58.56 39.82 14.21
N SER A 27 -58.94 40.55 13.17
CA SER A 27 -58.64 40.17 11.78
C SER A 27 -57.13 40.20 11.51
N ALA A 28 -56.42 41.21 12.02
CA ALA A 28 -54.96 41.31 11.96
C ALA A 28 -54.28 40.14 12.70
N LEU A 29 -54.75 39.80 13.90
CA LEU A 29 -54.24 38.66 14.67
C LEU A 29 -54.48 37.32 13.96
N VAL A 30 -55.64 37.14 13.34
CA VAL A 30 -55.96 35.93 12.55
C VAL A 30 -55.06 35.83 11.31
N LEU A 31 -54.80 36.93 10.61
CA LEU A 31 -53.88 36.96 9.48
C LEU A 31 -52.44 36.63 9.90
N GLU A 32 -51.98 37.20 11.01
CA GLU A 32 -50.63 36.98 11.53
C GLU A 32 -50.43 35.55 12.06
N THR A 33 -51.40 35.01 12.80
CA THR A 33 -51.37 33.61 13.25
C THR A 33 -51.44 32.62 12.08
N SER A 34 -52.17 32.96 11.02
CA SER A 34 -52.19 32.18 9.78
C SER A 34 -50.82 32.21 9.07
N SER A 35 -50.18 33.39 9.00
CA SER A 35 -48.84 33.54 8.43
C SER A 35 -47.79 32.74 9.20
N LEU A 36 -47.78 32.85 10.55
CA LEU A 36 -46.87 32.09 11.41
C LEU A 36 -47.10 30.57 11.28
N SER A 37 -48.35 30.14 11.09
CA SER A 37 -48.66 28.73 10.86
C SER A 37 -48.09 28.23 9.52
N VAL A 38 -48.15 29.05 8.47
CA VAL A 38 -47.54 28.73 7.16
C VAL A 38 -46.02 28.67 7.27
N ASP A 39 -45.40 29.62 7.97
CA ASP A 39 -43.95 29.63 8.19
C ASP A 39 -43.49 28.41 9.00
N LYS A 40 -44.27 28.00 10.00
CA LYS A 40 -43.99 26.78 10.77
C LYS A 40 -44.06 25.52 9.91
N LEU A 41 -45.07 25.40 9.06
CA LEU A 41 -45.18 24.28 8.13
C LEU A 41 -44.02 24.28 7.11
N ARG A 42 -43.59 25.46 6.66
CA ARG A 42 -42.44 25.61 5.76
C ARG A 42 -41.14 25.19 6.44
N ALA A 43 -40.88 25.69 7.65
CA ALA A 43 -39.70 25.32 8.45
C ALA A 43 -39.66 23.80 8.72
N GLN A 44 -40.80 23.21 9.08
CA GLN A 44 -40.89 21.76 9.29
C GLN A 44 -40.63 20.97 8.01
N ARG A 45 -41.24 21.35 6.88
CA ARG A 45 -41.02 20.68 5.59
C ARG A 45 -39.56 20.78 5.16
N THR A 46 -38.93 21.93 5.36
CA THR A 46 -37.52 22.11 5.04
C THR A 46 -36.63 21.28 5.97
N ALA A 47 -36.96 21.16 7.26
CA ALA A 47 -36.23 20.29 8.18
C ALA A 47 -36.32 18.83 7.72
N ASP A 48 -37.51 18.36 7.31
CA ASP A 48 -37.70 17.00 6.78
C ASP A 48 -36.87 16.74 5.51
N ILE A 49 -36.88 17.67 4.55
CA ILE A 49 -36.11 17.55 3.29
C ILE A 49 -34.60 17.62 3.56
N ALA A 50 -34.16 18.57 4.37
CA ALA A 50 -32.75 18.76 4.70
C ALA A 50 -32.19 17.54 5.45
N ASN A 51 -32.95 17.00 6.40
CA ASN A 51 -32.54 15.82 7.15
C ASN A 51 -32.52 14.57 6.28
N LEU A 52 -33.52 14.37 5.42
CA LEU A 52 -33.57 13.25 4.49
C LEU A 52 -32.39 13.29 3.49
N ALA A 53 -32.08 14.47 2.95
CA ALA A 53 -30.95 14.65 2.05
C ALA A 53 -29.61 14.42 2.75
N ALA A 54 -29.45 14.93 3.98
CA ALA A 54 -28.24 14.71 4.78
C ALA A 54 -28.05 13.24 5.16
N ALA A 55 -29.14 12.55 5.53
CA ALA A 55 -29.13 11.13 5.87
C ALA A 55 -28.84 10.22 4.67
N ASN A 56 -29.14 10.68 3.44
CA ASN A 56 -28.83 9.97 2.19
C ASN A 56 -27.40 10.22 1.65
N THR A 57 -26.57 11.00 2.36
CA THR A 57 -25.16 11.18 1.96
C THR A 57 -24.35 9.90 2.23
N GLY A 58 -23.24 9.70 1.51
CA GLY A 58 -22.31 8.60 1.78
C GLY A 58 -21.71 8.73 3.19
N SER A 59 -21.95 7.75 4.05
CA SER A 59 -21.53 7.76 5.47
C SER A 59 -21.98 9.03 6.24
N PRO A 60 -23.28 9.18 6.52
CA PRO A 60 -23.86 10.40 7.11
C PRO A 60 -23.45 10.63 8.58
N ILE A 61 -23.03 9.58 9.29
CA ILE A 61 -22.55 9.61 10.66
C ILE A 61 -21.13 9.02 10.69
N VAL A 62 -20.17 9.77 11.23
CA VAL A 62 -18.77 9.36 11.39
C VAL A 62 -18.37 9.67 12.84
N ASN A 63 -17.82 8.67 13.55
CA ASN A 63 -17.38 8.81 14.95
C ASN A 63 -18.44 9.39 15.90
N GLY A 64 -19.72 9.05 15.69
CA GLY A 64 -20.83 9.55 16.51
C GLY A 64 -21.25 11.00 16.24
N ALA A 65 -20.72 11.64 15.20
CA ALA A 65 -21.10 12.98 14.76
C ALA A 65 -21.56 13.00 13.29
N PRO A 66 -22.31 14.02 12.84
CA PRO A 66 -22.65 14.18 11.43
C PRO A 66 -21.39 14.35 10.58
N SER A 67 -21.34 13.74 9.40
CA SER A 67 -20.23 13.96 8.47
C SER A 67 -20.26 15.39 7.90
N ASN A 68 -19.09 15.90 7.48
CA ASN A 68 -19.00 17.22 6.84
C ASN A 68 -19.89 17.32 5.60
N THR A 69 -20.00 16.22 4.84
CA THR A 69 -20.88 16.11 3.68
C THR A 69 -22.35 16.20 4.09
N ALA A 70 -22.79 15.45 5.11
CA ALA A 70 -24.16 15.51 5.61
C ALA A 70 -24.53 16.92 6.10
N LEU A 71 -23.63 17.58 6.83
CA LEU A 71 -23.82 18.94 7.35
C LEU A 71 -23.93 19.97 6.21
N ALA A 72 -23.07 19.87 5.20
CA ALA A 72 -23.10 20.74 4.03
C ALA A 72 -24.39 20.54 3.22
N THR A 73 -24.80 19.29 3.01
CA THR A 73 -26.03 18.94 2.28
C THR A 73 -27.28 19.46 3.01
N ALA A 74 -27.38 19.28 4.33
CA ALA A 74 -28.49 19.83 5.12
C ALA A 74 -28.61 21.36 4.95
N ARG A 75 -27.48 22.07 5.06
CA ARG A 75 -27.42 23.53 4.90
C ARG A 75 -27.80 23.98 3.49
N GLN A 76 -27.30 23.31 2.46
CA GLN A 76 -27.65 23.64 1.08
C GLN A 76 -29.14 23.43 0.80
N MET A 77 -29.74 22.36 1.33
CA MET A 77 -31.18 22.11 1.17
C MET A 77 -32.01 23.17 1.90
N ALA A 78 -31.59 23.61 3.08
CA ALA A 78 -32.26 24.70 3.78
C ALA A 78 -32.17 26.03 3.02
N ILE A 79 -30.99 26.38 2.48
CA ILE A 79 -30.79 27.56 1.63
C ILE A 79 -31.70 27.51 0.40
N ALA A 80 -31.75 26.37 -0.28
CA ALA A 80 -32.60 26.18 -1.47
C ALA A 80 -34.10 26.38 -1.16
N ASN A 81 -34.51 26.21 0.09
CA ASN A 81 -35.89 26.42 0.54
C ASN A 81 -36.10 27.81 1.19
N GLY A 82 -35.11 28.70 1.15
CA GLY A 82 -35.20 30.09 1.60
C GLY A 82 -34.84 30.32 3.07
N PHE A 83 -34.14 29.38 3.72
CA PHE A 83 -33.69 29.52 5.11
C PHE A 83 -32.20 29.86 5.19
N PRO A 84 -31.78 30.72 6.14
CA PRO A 84 -30.38 31.07 6.30
C PRO A 84 -29.58 29.88 6.85
N PRO A 85 -28.31 29.70 6.44
CA PRO A 85 -27.48 28.59 6.90
C PRO A 85 -27.17 28.63 8.40
N SER A 86 -27.19 29.81 9.01
CA SER A 86 -26.97 30.00 10.45
C SER A 86 -28.10 29.43 11.31
N GLY A 87 -29.29 29.24 10.74
CA GLY A 87 -30.45 28.66 11.43
C GLY A 87 -30.52 27.13 11.36
N VAL A 88 -29.55 26.46 10.71
CA VAL A 88 -29.58 25.01 10.47
C VAL A 88 -28.58 24.29 11.35
N VAL A 89 -29.07 23.43 12.22
CA VAL A 89 -28.24 22.60 13.11
C VAL A 89 -28.54 21.14 12.83
N THR A 90 -27.52 20.40 12.39
CA THR A 90 -27.60 18.93 12.24
C THR A 90 -26.75 18.29 13.33
N ARG A 91 -27.29 17.28 14.02
CA ARG A 91 -26.65 16.57 15.13
C ARG A 91 -27.01 15.08 15.11
N VAL A 92 -26.22 14.27 15.80
CA VAL A 92 -26.55 12.86 16.05
C VAL A 92 -27.24 12.77 17.40
N THR A 93 -28.42 12.15 17.44
CA THR A 93 -29.19 11.92 18.65
C THR A 93 -29.41 10.43 18.87
N ALA A 94 -29.51 9.99 20.12
CA ALA A 94 -29.93 8.62 20.42
C ALA A 94 -31.46 8.52 20.24
N GLY A 95 -31.90 7.73 19.26
CA GLY A 95 -33.32 7.43 19.06
C GLY A 95 -33.93 6.64 20.21
N ARG A 96 -35.26 6.47 20.21
CA ARG A 96 -36.01 5.74 21.27
C ARG A 96 -35.57 4.27 21.45
N THR A 97 -34.88 3.71 20.46
CA THR A 97 -34.36 2.32 20.45
C THR A 97 -32.88 2.23 20.79
N GLY A 98 -32.22 3.34 21.17
CA GLY A 98 -30.78 3.39 21.46
C GLY A 98 -29.87 3.43 20.24
N LEU A 99 -30.43 3.49 19.03
CA LEU A 99 -29.68 3.62 17.78
C LEU A 99 -29.44 5.10 17.44
N SER A 100 -28.30 5.41 16.83
CA SER A 100 -27.96 6.76 16.38
C SER A 100 -28.89 7.23 15.24
N GLU A 101 -29.53 8.37 15.42
CA GLU A 101 -30.36 9.07 14.44
C GLU A 101 -29.71 10.38 14.05
N LEU A 102 -29.85 10.78 12.78
CA LEU A 102 -29.45 12.11 12.33
C LEU A 102 -30.65 13.05 12.51
N SER A 103 -30.45 14.14 13.24
CA SER A 103 -31.48 15.12 13.54
C SER A 103 -31.08 16.48 12.98
N THR A 104 -31.98 17.13 12.24
CA THR A 104 -31.80 18.47 11.70
C THR A 104 -32.88 19.40 12.21
N ASP A 105 -32.45 20.49 12.83
CA ASP A 105 -33.29 21.59 13.30
C ASP A 105 -33.10 22.81 12.40
N ILE A 106 -34.22 23.48 12.09
CA ILE A 106 -34.26 24.76 11.39
C ILE A 106 -34.95 25.76 12.31
N ARG A 107 -34.23 26.82 12.66
CA ARG A 107 -34.73 27.96 13.42
C ARG A 107 -34.70 29.22 12.56
N TYR A 108 -35.83 29.90 12.49
CA TYR A 108 -36.00 31.12 11.71
C TYR A 108 -36.85 32.14 12.47
N ASP A 109 -36.39 33.39 12.53
CA ASP A 109 -37.15 34.48 13.13
C ASP A 109 -38.10 35.07 12.09
N SER A 110 -39.38 34.72 12.19
CA SER A 110 -40.42 35.24 11.29
C SER A 110 -40.82 36.67 11.71
N PRO A 111 -40.87 37.64 10.77
CA PRO A 111 -41.27 39.00 11.07
C PRO A 111 -42.76 39.09 11.40
N LEU A 112 -43.08 39.80 12.48
CA LEU A 112 -44.45 40.13 12.86
C LEU A 112 -44.89 41.41 12.15
N ALA A 113 -45.94 41.33 11.35
CA ALA A 113 -46.50 42.48 10.61
C ALA A 113 -47.39 43.37 11.50
N PHE A 114 -48.07 42.77 12.48
CA PHE A 114 -49.01 43.47 13.38
C PHE A 114 -48.62 43.31 14.86
N GLY A 115 -47.86 42.27 15.20
CA GLY A 115 -47.43 41.97 16.57
C GLY A 115 -46.49 43.01 17.19
N GLN A 116 -45.94 43.95 16.40
CA GLN A 116 -45.21 45.11 16.94
C GLN A 116 -46.11 46.05 17.77
N LEU A 117 -47.43 46.02 17.55
CA LEU A 117 -48.40 46.76 18.38
C LEU A 117 -48.68 46.06 19.73
N LEU A 118 -48.39 44.77 19.85
CA LEU A 118 -48.77 43.93 20.99
C LEU A 118 -47.57 43.35 21.75
N THR A 119 -46.39 43.32 21.15
CA THR A 119 -45.18 42.70 21.69
C THR A 119 -43.96 43.59 21.43
N ALA A 120 -42.98 43.54 22.34
CA ALA A 120 -41.75 44.34 22.22
C ALA A 120 -40.76 43.79 21.17
N SER A 121 -41.01 42.59 20.63
CA SER A 121 -40.13 41.94 19.65
C SER A 121 -40.74 42.07 18.24
N PRO A 122 -39.98 42.52 17.23
CA PRO A 122 -40.47 42.59 15.85
C PRO A 122 -40.52 41.22 15.16
N THR A 123 -40.06 40.15 15.81
CA THR A 123 -40.00 38.79 15.26
C THR A 123 -40.42 37.75 16.29
N VAL A 124 -40.85 36.58 15.80
CA VAL A 124 -41.11 35.37 16.59
C VAL A 124 -40.29 34.20 16.04
N PRO A 125 -39.57 33.45 16.88
CA PRO A 125 -38.85 32.27 16.44
C PRO A 125 -39.84 31.17 16.02
N VAL A 126 -39.62 30.64 14.82
CA VAL A 126 -40.34 29.51 14.24
C VAL A 126 -39.34 28.38 14.03
N ASP A 127 -39.62 27.24 14.67
CA ASP A 127 -38.76 26.08 14.65
C ASP A 127 -39.40 24.92 13.85
N GLY A 128 -38.56 24.19 13.12
CA GLY A 128 -38.87 22.89 12.52
C GLY A 128 -37.77 21.89 12.86
N SER A 129 -38.15 20.67 13.24
CA SER A 129 -37.19 19.64 13.65
C SER A 129 -37.53 18.32 12.98
N SER A 130 -36.53 17.63 12.47
CA SER A 130 -36.70 16.31 11.84
C SER A 130 -35.62 15.35 12.32
N SER A 131 -35.98 14.08 12.50
CA SER A 131 -35.05 13.00 12.81
C SER A 131 -35.16 11.90 11.77
N ALA A 132 -34.02 11.28 11.45
CA ALA A 132 -33.91 10.26 10.42
C ALA A 132 -33.09 9.11 10.97
N ARG A 133 -33.71 7.93 10.99
CA ARG A 133 -33.01 6.70 11.29
C ARG A 133 -32.31 6.22 10.03
N ILE A 134 -31.00 6.00 10.14
CA ILE A 134 -30.17 5.42 9.09
C ILE A 134 -30.03 3.94 9.39
N ILE A 135 -30.72 3.10 8.62
CA ILE A 135 -30.47 1.65 8.63
C ILE A 135 -29.50 1.40 7.49
N ALA A 136 -28.21 1.28 7.81
CA ALA A 136 -27.25 0.73 6.87
C ALA A 136 -27.67 -0.72 6.62
N MET A 137 -28.32 -0.98 5.49
CA MET A 137 -28.46 -2.35 5.02
C MET A 137 -27.06 -2.81 4.67
N SER A 138 -26.53 -3.70 5.49
CA SER A 138 -25.31 -4.42 5.18
C SER A 138 -25.43 -5.05 3.80
N ALA A 139 -24.37 -4.97 3.00
CA ALA A 139 -24.26 -5.83 1.83
C ALA A 139 -24.37 -7.28 2.32
N GLU A 140 -25.43 -7.97 1.94
CA GLU A 140 -25.56 -9.41 2.18
C GLU A 140 -24.87 -10.15 1.02
N GLY A 141 -24.23 -11.27 1.30
CA GLY A 141 -23.54 -12.03 0.26
C GLY A 141 -22.68 -13.16 0.83
N ASP A 142 -22.03 -13.89 -0.06
CA ASP A 142 -21.17 -15.00 0.34
C ASP A 142 -19.96 -14.53 1.14
N CYS A 143 -19.73 -15.15 2.30
CA CYS A 143 -18.47 -15.05 3.02
C CYS A 143 -17.73 -16.37 3.04
N ILE A 144 -18.42 -17.51 3.08
CA ILE A 144 -17.80 -18.82 3.02
C ILE A 144 -18.47 -19.62 1.91
N ARG A 145 -17.70 -20.09 0.94
CA ARG A 145 -18.20 -21.00 -0.09
C ARG A 145 -17.22 -22.11 -0.39
N SER A 146 -17.71 -23.36 -0.40
CA SER A 146 -16.99 -24.47 -1.00
C SER A 146 -17.53 -24.75 -2.42
N MET A 147 -16.63 -25.14 -3.31
CA MET A 147 -16.93 -25.32 -4.73
C MET A 147 -17.06 -26.79 -5.14
N THR A 148 -16.36 -27.70 -4.46
CA THR A 148 -16.34 -29.13 -4.83
C THR A 148 -16.64 -30.07 -3.67
N GLY A 149 -16.35 -29.66 -2.43
CA GLY A 149 -16.57 -30.48 -1.24
C GLY A 149 -17.29 -29.74 -0.12
N PRO A 150 -17.03 -30.11 1.15
CA PRO A 150 -17.77 -29.56 2.28
C PRO A 150 -17.23 -28.21 2.75
N VAL A 151 -18.02 -27.58 3.62
CA VAL A 151 -17.54 -26.57 4.57
C VAL A 151 -17.54 -27.22 5.95
N ASN A 152 -16.37 -27.32 6.57
CA ASN A 152 -16.21 -27.94 7.89
C ASN A 152 -15.84 -26.86 8.91
N ILE A 153 -16.66 -26.69 9.95
CA ILE A 153 -16.43 -25.78 11.06
C ILE A 153 -16.52 -26.58 12.36
N TYR A 154 -15.41 -26.82 13.04
CA TYR A 154 -15.42 -27.75 14.19
C TYR A 154 -14.40 -27.43 15.29
N GLY A 155 -14.52 -28.13 16.43
CA GLY A 155 -13.69 -27.86 17.61
C GLY A 155 -14.30 -26.73 18.44
N ASN A 156 -13.59 -25.63 18.64
CA ASN A 156 -14.07 -24.40 19.29
C ASN A 156 -14.04 -23.22 18.31
N ALA A 157 -14.16 -23.48 17.00
CA ALA A 157 -14.07 -22.45 15.98
C ALA A 157 -15.27 -21.49 16.06
N VAL A 158 -15.02 -20.20 15.86
CA VAL A 158 -16.03 -19.15 15.89
C VAL A 158 -16.07 -18.43 14.56
N ILE A 159 -17.26 -18.32 13.97
CA ILE A 159 -17.53 -17.48 12.80
C ILE A 159 -18.54 -16.41 13.22
N ASP A 160 -18.12 -15.15 13.13
CA ASP A 160 -18.98 -13.98 13.37
C ASP A 160 -19.20 -13.25 12.04
N GLY A 161 -20.33 -13.52 11.39
CA GLY A 161 -20.71 -12.92 10.12
C GLY A 161 -22.22 -12.89 9.92
N PRO A 162 -23.00 -12.14 10.72
CA PRO A 162 -24.46 -12.13 10.63
C PRO A 162 -25.02 -11.66 9.29
N GLU A 163 -24.18 -11.05 8.44
CA GLU A 163 -24.49 -10.56 7.09
C GLU A 163 -24.11 -11.58 5.99
N CYS A 164 -23.48 -12.69 6.40
CA CYS A 164 -22.82 -13.63 5.51
C CYS A 164 -23.71 -14.80 5.07
N TYR A 165 -23.51 -15.22 3.83
CA TYR A 165 -24.00 -16.50 3.32
C TYR A 165 -22.88 -17.54 3.40
N ILE A 166 -23.27 -18.75 3.82
CA ILE A 166 -22.44 -19.95 3.80
C ILE A 166 -22.99 -20.89 2.72
N GLY A 167 -22.16 -21.26 1.75
CA GLY A 167 -22.50 -22.19 0.69
C GLY A 167 -21.60 -23.42 0.71
N ALA A 168 -22.18 -24.62 0.77
CA ALA A 168 -21.43 -25.87 0.64
C ALA A 168 -21.83 -26.66 -0.60
N ALA A 169 -20.85 -27.08 -1.40
CA ALA A 169 -21.06 -27.95 -2.57
C ALA A 169 -21.50 -29.37 -2.20
N THR A 170 -21.27 -29.81 -0.97
CA THR A 170 -21.80 -31.07 -0.42
C THR A 170 -22.64 -30.81 0.83
N TYR A 171 -22.01 -30.73 1.99
CA TYR A 171 -22.63 -30.55 3.31
C TYR A 171 -21.89 -29.48 4.10
N LEU A 172 -22.58 -28.91 5.10
CA LEU A 172 -22.01 -28.03 6.11
C LEU A 172 -21.87 -28.81 7.42
N HIS A 173 -20.63 -29.04 7.84
CA HIS A 173 -20.34 -29.75 9.10
C HIS A 173 -20.07 -28.74 10.21
N VAL A 174 -20.89 -28.76 11.26
CA VAL A 174 -20.74 -27.90 12.45
C VAL A 174 -20.78 -28.76 13.71
N CYS A 175 -19.61 -28.97 14.33
CA CYS A 175 -19.45 -29.91 15.44
C CYS A 175 -18.44 -29.48 16.51
N GLY A 176 -18.51 -30.11 17.69
CA GLY A 176 -17.80 -29.61 18.88
C GLY A 176 -18.47 -28.35 19.43
N ASN A 177 -17.74 -27.52 20.16
CA ASN A 177 -18.22 -26.22 20.66
C ASN A 177 -18.10 -25.10 19.61
N ALA A 178 -18.18 -25.43 18.32
CA ALA A 178 -18.12 -24.43 17.27
C ALA A 178 -19.35 -23.50 17.32
N SER A 179 -19.16 -22.23 17.00
CA SER A 179 -20.21 -21.21 16.99
C SER A 179 -20.22 -20.46 15.67
N VAL A 180 -21.32 -20.50 14.94
CA VAL A 180 -21.46 -19.90 13.61
C VAL A 180 -22.63 -18.92 13.61
N ALA A 181 -22.35 -17.65 13.37
CA ALA A 181 -23.35 -16.63 13.08
C ALA A 181 -23.28 -16.26 11.59
N ALA A 182 -24.36 -16.53 10.87
CA ALA A 182 -24.54 -16.29 9.46
C ALA A 182 -25.98 -15.83 9.18
N ARG A 183 -26.20 -15.23 8.00
CA ARG A 183 -27.54 -14.85 7.53
C ARG A 183 -28.28 -16.02 6.91
N LYS A 184 -27.55 -16.83 6.13
CA LYS A 184 -28.11 -17.91 5.32
C LYS A 184 -27.09 -19.04 5.16
N ALA A 185 -27.55 -20.28 5.21
CA ALA A 185 -26.78 -21.45 4.83
C ALA A 185 -27.46 -22.18 3.66
N THR A 186 -26.66 -22.56 2.66
CA THR A 186 -27.10 -23.29 1.47
C THR A 186 -26.21 -24.50 1.26
N VAL A 187 -26.79 -25.68 1.13
CA VAL A 187 -26.06 -26.95 0.98
C VAL A 187 -26.65 -27.78 -0.15
N HIS A 188 -25.84 -28.64 -0.76
CA HIS A 188 -26.31 -29.57 -1.78
C HIS A 188 -27.01 -30.79 -1.18
N TYR A 189 -26.59 -31.24 0.00
CA TYR A 189 -27.19 -32.41 0.63
C TYR A 189 -28.68 -32.20 0.93
N PRO A 190 -29.51 -33.26 0.81
CA PRO A 190 -30.88 -33.19 1.26
C PRO A 190 -30.90 -33.09 2.78
N ARG A 191 -31.97 -32.47 3.31
CA ARG A 191 -32.12 -32.20 4.75
C ARG A 191 -31.92 -33.43 5.65
N THR A 192 -32.33 -34.61 5.19
CA THR A 192 -32.18 -35.87 5.95
C THR A 192 -30.72 -36.28 6.12
N SER A 193 -29.89 -36.02 5.11
CA SER A 193 -28.45 -36.33 5.15
C SER A 193 -27.68 -35.25 5.90
N GLU A 194 -28.02 -33.97 5.69
CA GLU A 194 -27.37 -32.83 6.34
C GLU A 194 -27.44 -32.91 7.87
N LYS A 195 -28.56 -33.42 8.41
CA LYS A 195 -28.78 -33.55 9.86
C LYS A 195 -27.66 -34.32 10.57
N ALA A 196 -26.98 -35.26 9.91
CA ALA A 196 -25.90 -36.04 10.51
C ALA A 196 -24.61 -35.22 10.71
N TYR A 197 -24.48 -34.06 10.07
CA TYR A 197 -23.27 -33.21 10.07
C TYR A 197 -23.40 -31.97 10.97
N ILE A 198 -24.58 -31.71 11.53
CA ILE A 198 -24.80 -30.68 12.54
C ILE A 198 -24.90 -31.36 13.92
N CYS A 199 -23.82 -31.32 14.70
CA CYS A 199 -23.79 -31.94 16.02
C CYS A 199 -24.60 -31.14 17.04
N LYS A 200 -24.96 -31.77 18.15
CA LYS A 200 -25.78 -31.17 19.22
C LYS A 200 -25.04 -30.03 19.93
N GLU A 201 -23.73 -30.13 20.03
CA GLU A 201 -22.85 -29.18 20.71
C GLU A 201 -22.55 -27.94 19.87
N GLY A 202 -22.65 -28.07 18.53
CA GLY A 202 -22.38 -26.99 17.59
C GLY A 202 -23.51 -25.97 17.57
N GLN A 203 -23.17 -24.69 17.72
CA GLN A 203 -24.12 -23.60 17.63
C GLN A 203 -24.09 -23.00 16.22
N ILE A 204 -25.25 -22.95 15.57
CA ILE A 204 -25.39 -22.32 14.26
C ILE A 204 -26.66 -21.47 14.19
N ASP A 205 -26.49 -20.22 13.80
CA ASP A 205 -27.52 -19.28 13.41
C ASP A 205 -27.25 -18.92 11.93
N PRO A 206 -28.16 -19.20 10.98
CA PRO A 206 -29.52 -19.66 11.18
C PRO A 206 -29.61 -21.13 11.60
N PRO A 207 -30.69 -21.59 12.25
CA PRO A 207 -30.87 -23.01 12.57
C PRO A 207 -31.07 -23.86 11.31
N LEU A 208 -30.80 -25.17 11.41
CA LEU A 208 -30.95 -26.14 10.30
C LEU A 208 -32.32 -26.07 9.59
N SER A 209 -33.39 -25.69 10.30
CA SER A 209 -34.73 -25.51 9.71
C SER A 209 -34.81 -24.42 8.64
N SER A 210 -33.88 -23.47 8.67
CA SER A 210 -33.83 -22.29 7.81
C SER A 210 -32.82 -22.44 6.67
N PHE A 211 -32.16 -23.59 6.56
CA PHE A 211 -31.21 -23.87 5.48
C PHE A 211 -31.94 -24.05 4.14
N THR A 212 -31.23 -23.73 3.06
CA THR A 212 -31.63 -24.13 1.71
C THR A 212 -30.88 -25.40 1.32
N PHE A 213 -31.60 -26.44 0.90
CA PHE A 213 -31.06 -27.77 0.58
C PHE A 213 -31.08 -28.03 -0.94
N ASP A 214 -30.49 -29.14 -1.37
CA ASP A 214 -30.55 -29.63 -2.75
C ASP A 214 -30.09 -28.59 -3.79
N THR A 215 -29.20 -27.68 -3.37
CA THR A 215 -28.76 -26.54 -4.18
C THR A 215 -27.30 -26.72 -4.59
N THR A 216 -27.03 -26.65 -5.90
CA THR A 216 -25.67 -26.71 -6.43
C THR A 216 -24.88 -25.46 -6.06
N SER A 217 -23.64 -25.62 -5.60
CA SER A 217 -22.74 -24.48 -5.38
C SER A 217 -22.25 -23.91 -6.70
N VAL A 218 -22.32 -22.59 -6.86
CA VAL A 218 -21.94 -21.87 -8.09
C VAL A 218 -20.77 -20.95 -7.78
N ASP A 219 -19.78 -20.91 -8.68
CA ASP A 219 -18.62 -20.02 -8.54
C ASP A 219 -18.97 -18.65 -9.11
N LEU A 220 -19.46 -17.76 -8.24
CA LEU A 220 -19.81 -16.39 -8.62
C LEU A 220 -18.59 -15.54 -8.99
N LEU A 221 -17.38 -15.96 -8.60
CA LEU A 221 -16.14 -15.23 -8.84
C LEU A 221 -15.40 -15.70 -10.10
N ALA A 222 -15.76 -16.86 -10.66
CA ALA A 222 -15.10 -17.43 -11.84
C ALA A 222 -15.06 -16.47 -13.04
N THR A 223 -16.14 -15.72 -13.24
CA THR A 223 -16.33 -14.73 -14.33
C THR A 223 -16.08 -13.29 -13.88
N ASP A 224 -15.73 -13.06 -12.62
CA ASP A 224 -15.42 -11.71 -12.12
C ASP A 224 -14.24 -11.13 -12.91
N PRO A 225 -14.36 -9.90 -13.46
CA PRO A 225 -13.30 -9.28 -14.27
C PRO A 225 -11.94 -9.23 -13.56
N ARG A 226 -11.92 -9.08 -12.23
CA ARG A 226 -10.68 -9.05 -11.42
C ARG A 226 -10.00 -10.41 -11.43
N ILE A 227 -10.77 -11.48 -11.25
CA ILE A 227 -10.27 -12.85 -11.26
C ILE A 227 -9.79 -13.25 -12.67
N VAL A 228 -10.54 -12.85 -13.71
CA VAL A 228 -10.15 -13.06 -15.11
C VAL A 228 -8.83 -12.34 -15.42
N ALA A 229 -8.66 -11.10 -14.95
CA ALA A 229 -7.44 -10.32 -15.14
C ALA A 229 -6.24 -10.94 -14.41
N ILE A 230 -6.39 -11.40 -13.16
CA ILE A 230 -5.33 -12.12 -12.44
C ILE A 230 -4.93 -13.41 -13.18
N LYS A 231 -5.90 -14.21 -13.63
CA LYS A 231 -5.66 -15.41 -14.45
C LYS A 231 -4.88 -15.09 -15.73
N ALA A 232 -5.31 -14.05 -16.45
CA ALA A 232 -4.65 -13.61 -17.68
C ALA A 232 -3.20 -13.19 -17.42
N ARG A 233 -2.96 -12.42 -16.34
CA ARG A 233 -1.62 -12.00 -15.94
C ARG A 233 -0.73 -13.18 -15.58
N LEU A 234 -1.19 -14.09 -14.71
CA LEU A 234 -0.43 -15.30 -14.36
C LEU A 234 -0.12 -16.15 -15.61
N LYS A 235 -1.05 -16.28 -16.55
CA LYS A 235 -0.80 -16.96 -17.82
C LYS A 235 0.23 -16.22 -18.68
N ALA A 236 0.24 -14.89 -18.69
CA ALA A 236 1.25 -14.11 -19.41
C ALA A 236 2.66 -14.30 -18.83
N MET A 237 2.78 -14.64 -17.53
CA MET A 237 4.05 -14.95 -16.89
C MET A 237 4.68 -16.29 -17.34
N THR A 238 3.98 -17.09 -18.18
CA THR A 238 4.51 -18.33 -18.77
C THR A 238 5.75 -18.15 -19.66
N LYS A 239 5.95 -16.95 -20.22
CA LYS A 239 7.10 -16.66 -21.08
C LYS A 239 8.34 -16.45 -20.22
N TRP A 240 9.01 -17.56 -19.90
CA TRP A 240 10.25 -17.60 -19.15
C TRP A 240 11.38 -16.95 -19.96
N ALA A 241 11.59 -15.65 -19.74
CA ALA A 241 12.76 -14.95 -20.24
C ALA A 241 13.93 -15.17 -19.27
N TYR A 242 14.48 -16.38 -19.22
CA TYR A 242 15.90 -16.47 -18.88
C TYR A 242 16.63 -15.85 -20.06
N GLY A 243 16.83 -14.53 -20.02
CA GLY A 243 17.70 -13.86 -20.96
C GLY A 243 19.04 -14.58 -20.91
N THR A 244 19.56 -15.00 -22.05
CA THR A 244 20.91 -15.59 -22.14
C THR A 244 21.99 -14.51 -22.22
N LYS A 245 21.59 -13.23 -22.25
CA LYS A 245 22.47 -12.09 -22.49
C LYS A 245 22.29 -11.01 -21.43
N ILE A 246 23.36 -10.76 -20.68
CA ILE A 246 23.48 -9.62 -19.77
C ILE A 246 23.26 -8.33 -20.59
N PRO A 247 22.45 -7.36 -20.12
CA PRO A 247 22.12 -6.17 -20.89
C PRO A 247 23.35 -5.34 -21.27
N LYS A 248 24.35 -5.29 -20.38
CA LYS A 248 25.60 -4.54 -20.59
C LYS A 248 26.78 -5.26 -19.92
N THR A 249 27.81 -5.54 -20.70
CA THR A 249 29.08 -6.10 -20.19
C THR A 249 30.02 -5.01 -19.72
N SER A 250 30.92 -5.33 -18.78
CA SER A 250 32.01 -4.46 -18.36
C SER A 250 32.99 -4.21 -19.51
N LEU A 251 33.56 -3.01 -19.56
CA LEU A 251 34.62 -2.68 -20.51
C LEU A 251 35.91 -3.45 -20.20
N GLN A 252 36.66 -3.74 -21.26
CA GLN A 252 37.98 -4.38 -21.19
C GLN A 252 38.99 -3.59 -22.04
N PRO A 253 39.32 -2.35 -21.67
CA PRO A 253 40.31 -1.57 -22.41
C PRO A 253 41.69 -2.23 -22.36
N THR A 254 42.50 -1.97 -23.38
CA THR A 254 43.91 -2.35 -23.38
C THR A 254 44.66 -1.49 -22.36
N THR A 255 45.61 -2.10 -21.65
CA THR A 255 46.41 -1.43 -20.61
C THR A 255 47.89 -1.67 -20.88
N PRO A 256 48.47 -1.01 -21.90
CA PRO A 256 49.89 -1.15 -22.21
C PRO A 256 50.78 -0.68 -21.06
N ASN A 257 51.93 -1.34 -20.88
CA ASN A 257 52.85 -1.08 -19.78
C ASN A 257 53.35 0.37 -19.78
N GLY A 258 53.26 1.01 -18.62
CA GLY A 258 53.84 2.32 -18.34
C GLY A 258 54.98 2.24 -17.33
N LYS A 259 55.54 3.40 -16.95
CA LYS A 259 56.61 3.50 -15.96
C LYS A 259 56.05 3.76 -14.56
N ASP A 260 56.57 3.07 -13.55
CA ASP A 260 56.20 3.28 -12.15
C ASP A 260 56.65 4.66 -11.65
N GLU A 261 55.79 5.32 -10.89
CA GLU A 261 56.01 6.66 -10.35
C GLU A 261 55.50 6.78 -8.91
N SER A 262 56.12 7.68 -8.15
CA SER A 262 55.74 7.96 -6.76
C SER A 262 55.64 9.46 -6.54
N TYR A 263 54.57 9.89 -5.90
CA TYR A 263 54.27 11.28 -5.59
C TYR A 263 54.01 11.40 -4.09
N ALA A 264 54.79 12.23 -3.41
CA ALA A 264 54.67 12.50 -1.99
C ALA A 264 54.70 14.01 -1.76
N ASP A 265 53.76 14.52 -0.95
CA ASP A 265 53.68 15.93 -0.52
C ASP A 265 53.77 16.93 -1.69
N THR A 266 53.12 16.62 -2.82
CA THR A 266 53.28 17.38 -4.07
C THR A 266 51.96 17.62 -4.80
N THR A 267 51.99 18.59 -5.71
CA THR A 267 50.92 18.85 -6.69
C THR A 267 51.49 18.73 -8.10
N VAL A 268 50.95 17.84 -8.93
CA VAL A 268 51.46 17.62 -10.30
C VAL A 268 50.33 17.35 -11.30
N SER A 269 50.49 17.86 -12.52
CA SER A 269 49.59 17.55 -13.64
C SER A 269 50.13 16.39 -14.47
N LEU A 270 49.27 15.42 -14.76
CA LEU A 270 49.58 14.18 -15.48
C LEU A 270 48.93 14.20 -16.86
N SER A 271 49.76 14.12 -17.91
CA SER A 271 49.30 14.10 -19.31
C SER A 271 48.55 12.81 -19.66
N ALA A 272 47.49 12.93 -20.44
CA ALA A 272 46.72 11.81 -20.97
C ALA A 272 47.44 10.95 -22.01
N THR A 273 48.46 11.49 -22.69
CA THR A 273 49.22 10.77 -23.73
C THR A 273 50.30 9.84 -23.16
N ARG A 274 50.56 9.93 -21.85
CA ARG A 274 51.59 9.15 -21.17
C ARG A 274 51.00 7.85 -20.62
N LEU A 275 51.80 6.78 -20.67
CA LEU A 275 51.49 5.50 -20.05
C LEU A 275 52.09 5.45 -18.64
N TYR A 276 51.25 5.25 -17.63
CA TYR A 276 51.68 5.14 -16.24
C TYR A 276 51.74 3.67 -15.81
N GLY A 277 52.75 3.31 -15.04
CA GLY A 277 52.91 2.01 -14.40
C GLY A 277 52.11 1.97 -13.09
N THR A 278 52.73 1.51 -12.02
CA THR A 278 52.25 1.64 -10.65
C THR A 278 52.42 3.09 -10.17
N LEU A 279 51.37 3.66 -9.60
CA LEU A 279 51.38 4.98 -8.98
C LEU A 279 51.26 4.83 -7.46
N THR A 280 52.28 5.28 -6.73
CA THR A 280 52.24 5.38 -5.27
C THR A 280 52.06 6.84 -4.87
N ILE A 281 50.98 7.16 -4.16
CA ILE A 281 50.55 8.54 -3.92
C ILE A 281 50.36 8.74 -2.42
N SER A 282 51.04 9.74 -1.86
CA SER A 282 50.93 10.12 -0.45
C SER A 282 50.80 11.63 -0.28
N ASN A 283 49.81 12.08 0.47
CA ASN A 283 49.60 13.51 0.79
C ASN A 283 49.66 14.45 -0.44
N SER A 284 49.16 14.01 -1.60
CA SER A 284 49.41 14.70 -2.88
C SER A 284 48.13 15.05 -3.63
N THR A 285 48.23 16.07 -4.48
CA THR A 285 47.19 16.44 -5.46
C THR A 285 47.66 16.12 -6.88
N LEU A 286 46.95 15.26 -7.61
CA LEU A 286 47.28 14.91 -8.99
C LEU A 286 46.17 15.37 -9.94
N ASP A 287 46.52 16.12 -10.99
CA ASP A 287 45.56 16.60 -11.98
C ASP A 287 45.74 15.87 -13.31
N PHE A 288 44.82 14.96 -13.64
CA PHE A 288 44.83 14.26 -14.91
C PHE A 288 44.18 15.11 -16.00
N THR A 289 44.95 15.43 -17.04
CA THR A 289 44.50 16.37 -18.08
C THR A 289 43.43 15.79 -19.01
N GLY A 290 43.23 14.47 -19.01
CA GLY A 290 42.29 13.76 -19.87
C GLY A 290 42.55 13.98 -21.37
N THR A 291 41.69 13.39 -22.20
CA THR A 291 41.69 13.62 -23.65
C THR A 291 40.98 14.92 -24.03
N GLY A 292 40.28 15.55 -23.07
CA GLY A 292 39.47 16.75 -23.27
C GLY A 292 38.09 16.45 -23.88
N ALA A 293 37.79 15.19 -24.19
CA ALA A 293 36.53 14.75 -24.78
C ALA A 293 35.96 13.52 -24.05
N PRO A 294 34.63 13.33 -23.97
CA PRO A 294 34.04 12.13 -23.40
C PRO A 294 34.44 10.87 -24.18
N ASP A 295 34.81 9.80 -23.47
CA ASP A 295 35.13 8.49 -24.08
C ASP A 295 34.44 7.34 -23.32
N PRO A 296 33.12 7.21 -23.48
CA PRO A 296 32.33 6.26 -22.68
C PRO A 296 32.55 4.79 -23.02
N ASN A 297 33.16 4.51 -24.17
CA ASN A 297 33.53 3.15 -24.59
C ASN A 297 35.00 2.84 -24.31
N CYS A 298 35.74 3.80 -23.76
CA CYS A 298 37.15 3.67 -23.40
C CYS A 298 38.04 3.22 -24.57
N LEU A 299 37.85 3.84 -25.74
CA LEU A 299 38.60 3.52 -26.96
C LEU A 299 40.00 4.14 -26.96
N THR A 300 40.17 5.26 -26.26
CA THR A 300 41.41 6.05 -26.18
C THR A 300 41.71 6.44 -24.72
N PRO A 301 41.97 5.47 -23.83
CA PRO A 301 42.12 5.74 -22.42
C PRO A 301 43.46 6.40 -22.06
N THR A 302 43.42 7.29 -21.07
CA THR A 302 44.59 7.54 -20.22
C THR A 302 44.85 6.28 -19.40
N THR A 303 46.03 5.68 -19.55
CA THR A 303 46.30 4.34 -19.02
C THR A 303 47.20 4.37 -17.79
N ILE A 304 46.74 3.73 -16.72
CA ILE A 304 47.53 3.34 -15.56
C ILE A 304 47.59 1.82 -15.54
N SER A 305 48.68 1.26 -16.07
CA SER A 305 48.83 -0.18 -16.26
C SER A 305 49.08 -0.97 -14.98
N GLY A 306 49.68 -0.34 -13.96
CA GLY A 306 49.99 -0.94 -12.67
C GLY A 306 48.96 -0.60 -11.58
N ASN A 307 49.38 -0.69 -10.32
CA ASN A 307 48.51 -0.47 -9.16
C ASN A 307 48.41 1.03 -8.81
N LEU A 308 47.32 1.45 -8.18
CA LEU A 308 47.26 2.73 -7.46
C LEU A 308 47.33 2.44 -5.96
N ILE A 309 48.40 2.87 -5.31
CA ILE A 309 48.61 2.70 -3.87
C ILE A 309 48.50 4.08 -3.23
N LEU A 310 47.55 4.24 -2.32
CA LEU A 310 47.13 5.52 -1.78
C LEU A 310 47.30 5.55 -0.25
N SER A 311 48.06 6.52 0.26
CA SER A 311 48.26 6.75 1.70
C SER A 311 48.10 8.23 2.06
N GLY A 312 47.80 8.54 3.32
CA GLY A 312 47.63 9.94 3.74
C GLY A 312 46.42 10.64 3.09
N VAL A 313 46.51 11.94 2.82
CA VAL A 313 45.39 12.73 2.26
C VAL A 313 45.64 13.05 0.78
N ASN A 314 44.87 12.45 -0.13
CA ASN A 314 45.07 12.61 -1.57
C ASN A 314 43.86 13.22 -2.27
N ARG A 315 44.13 14.01 -3.31
CA ARG A 315 43.11 14.53 -4.23
C ARG A 315 43.54 14.31 -5.67
N LEU A 316 42.78 13.50 -6.41
CA LEU A 316 43.02 13.24 -7.82
C LEU A 316 41.90 13.91 -8.61
N THR A 317 42.23 14.85 -9.50
CA THR A 317 41.25 15.51 -10.36
C THR A 317 41.31 14.97 -11.79
N PHE A 318 40.15 14.89 -12.45
CA PHE A 318 40.03 14.24 -13.76
C PHE A 318 39.27 15.13 -14.75
N ALA A 319 39.92 15.51 -15.85
CA ALA A 319 39.24 16.12 -16.99
C ALA A 319 38.49 15.07 -17.83
N SER A 320 37.71 15.51 -18.81
CA SER A 320 36.93 14.61 -19.70
C SER A 320 37.83 13.57 -20.39
N GLY A 321 37.38 12.31 -20.39
CA GLY A 321 38.08 11.19 -21.00
C GLY A 321 37.77 9.85 -20.33
N CYS A 322 38.39 8.78 -20.83
CA CYS A 322 38.43 7.50 -20.14
C CYS A 322 39.76 7.29 -19.41
N TYR A 323 39.69 6.69 -18.23
CA TYR A 323 40.83 6.29 -17.41
C TYR A 323 40.78 4.78 -17.20
N ALA A 324 41.74 4.06 -17.81
CA ALA A 324 41.87 2.62 -17.72
C ALA A 324 42.93 2.25 -16.68
N ILE A 325 42.51 1.52 -15.65
CA ILE A 325 43.35 1.07 -14.55
C ILE A 325 43.53 -0.46 -14.65
N GLY A 326 44.76 -0.87 -14.96
CA GLY A 326 45.15 -2.25 -15.21
C GLY A 326 45.39 -3.07 -13.96
N GLY A 327 45.96 -2.46 -12.91
CA GLY A 327 46.16 -3.08 -11.61
C GLY A 327 44.99 -2.84 -10.64
N TYR A 328 45.26 -3.02 -9.35
CA TYR A 328 44.28 -2.78 -8.29
C TYR A 328 44.42 -1.37 -7.69
N ILE A 329 43.37 -0.90 -7.03
CA ILE A 329 43.44 0.27 -6.13
C ILE A 329 43.55 -0.25 -4.71
N LEU A 330 44.55 0.22 -3.98
CA LEU A 330 44.69 0.00 -2.55
C LEU A 330 44.70 1.35 -1.83
N ASN A 331 43.67 1.61 -1.04
CA ASN A 331 43.62 2.76 -0.13
C ASN A 331 43.96 2.26 1.28
N GLU A 332 45.17 2.63 1.73
CA GLU A 332 45.75 2.12 2.98
C GLU A 332 45.02 2.62 4.22
N ASP A 333 45.23 1.95 5.35
CA ASP A 333 44.59 2.29 6.61
C ASP A 333 44.83 3.77 6.99
N GLY A 334 43.76 4.47 7.36
CA GLY A 334 43.80 5.89 7.70
C GLY A 334 43.91 6.85 6.49
N ALA A 335 44.06 6.36 5.27
CA ALA A 335 44.09 7.21 4.08
C ALA A 335 42.74 7.91 3.84
N SER A 336 42.78 9.09 3.24
CA SER A 336 41.63 9.86 2.80
C SER A 336 41.85 10.34 1.38
N THR A 337 41.33 9.61 0.40
CA THR A 337 41.53 9.88 -1.02
C THR A 337 40.24 10.28 -1.71
N ARG A 338 40.30 11.34 -2.51
CA ARG A 338 39.19 11.79 -3.36
C ARG A 338 39.56 11.73 -4.83
N PHE A 339 38.64 11.21 -5.65
CA PHE A 339 38.66 11.24 -7.10
C PHE A 339 37.57 12.21 -7.56
N ASP A 340 37.97 13.41 -7.98
CA ASP A 340 37.05 14.50 -8.32
C ASP A 340 37.08 14.77 -9.84
N PRO A 341 35.98 14.54 -10.57
CA PRO A 341 35.85 15.08 -11.92
C PRO A 341 35.93 16.61 -11.89
N LEU A 342 36.57 17.21 -12.89
CA LEU A 342 36.50 18.66 -13.07
C LEU A 342 35.05 19.09 -13.36
N PRO A 343 34.63 20.31 -12.97
CA PRO A 343 33.28 20.79 -13.26
C PRO A 343 32.91 20.65 -14.75
N GLY A 344 31.80 19.96 -15.03
CA GLY A 344 31.34 19.70 -16.40
C GLY A 344 32.13 18.63 -17.17
N ALA A 345 33.15 18.02 -16.57
CA ALA A 345 33.88 16.92 -17.19
C ALA A 345 33.01 15.65 -17.28
N ARG A 346 33.20 14.90 -18.37
CA ARG A 346 32.63 13.57 -18.55
C ARG A 346 33.72 12.53 -18.43
N VAL A 347 33.72 11.84 -17.30
CA VAL A 347 34.77 10.90 -16.92
C VAL A 347 34.21 9.48 -16.93
N THR A 348 34.96 8.58 -17.54
CA THR A 348 34.69 7.14 -17.50
C THR A 348 35.86 6.44 -16.84
N PHE A 349 35.60 5.64 -15.81
CA PHE A 349 36.59 4.77 -15.18
C PHE A 349 36.39 3.32 -15.60
N ALA A 350 37.48 2.67 -16.01
CA ALA A 350 37.52 1.26 -16.31
C ALA A 350 38.60 0.57 -15.46
N PHE A 351 38.20 -0.18 -14.45
CA PHE A 351 39.07 -0.93 -13.56
C PHE A 351 39.10 -2.40 -13.97
N LYS A 352 40.29 -2.94 -14.21
CA LYS A 352 40.46 -4.33 -14.63
C LYS A 352 40.59 -5.32 -13.47
N GLN A 353 41.13 -4.88 -12.33
CA GLN A 353 41.21 -5.67 -11.11
C GLN A 353 40.28 -5.10 -10.03
N TYR A 354 40.64 -5.29 -8.77
CA TYR A 354 39.81 -4.97 -7.62
C TYR A 354 40.12 -3.57 -7.06
N ILE A 355 39.13 -3.02 -6.35
CA ILE A 355 39.30 -1.87 -5.46
C ILE A 355 39.28 -2.42 -4.03
N ASP A 356 40.33 -2.12 -3.26
CA ASP A 356 40.45 -2.48 -1.84
C ASP A 356 40.59 -1.20 -1.01
N ASN A 357 39.49 -0.79 -0.37
CA ASN A 357 39.47 0.27 0.61
C ASN A 357 39.55 -0.35 2.00
N ARG A 358 40.67 -0.15 2.71
CA ARG A 358 40.84 -0.66 4.08
C ARG A 358 40.08 0.21 5.09
N ALA A 359 40.56 0.34 6.33
CA ALA A 359 39.98 1.24 7.33
C ALA A 359 40.29 2.72 6.99
N ALA A 360 39.75 3.18 5.86
CA ALA A 360 40.14 4.39 5.15
C ALA A 360 38.94 5.04 4.45
N LYS A 361 39.11 6.26 3.96
CA LYS A 361 38.10 7.01 3.19
C LYS A 361 38.50 7.08 1.72
N LEU A 362 37.68 6.56 0.82
CA LEU A 362 37.85 6.67 -0.62
C LEU A 362 36.54 7.15 -1.24
N SER A 363 36.58 8.26 -1.98
CA SER A 363 35.39 8.79 -2.65
C SER A 363 35.65 9.09 -4.12
N PHE A 364 34.73 8.66 -4.98
CA PHE A 364 34.61 9.08 -6.37
C PHE A 364 33.46 10.07 -6.48
N GLY A 365 33.70 11.27 -7.02
CA GLY A 365 32.69 12.30 -7.21
C GLY A 365 31.64 11.94 -8.26
N ASP A 366 30.66 12.82 -8.46
CA ASP A 366 29.59 12.62 -9.43
C ASP A 366 30.12 12.65 -10.86
N MET A 367 29.81 11.60 -11.62
CA MET A 367 30.11 11.53 -13.03
C MET A 367 28.92 12.12 -13.79
N THR A 368 29.08 13.34 -14.31
CA THR A 368 28.01 14.06 -15.00
C THR A 368 27.41 13.21 -16.13
N LEU A 369 26.19 12.71 -15.92
CA LEU A 369 25.32 12.17 -16.97
C LEU A 369 24.44 13.35 -17.43
N LEU A 370 24.52 13.78 -18.69
CA LEU A 370 23.41 14.60 -19.19
C LEU A 370 22.19 13.69 -19.30
N PRO A 371 20.98 14.17 -18.96
CA PRO A 371 19.79 13.36 -19.09
C PRO A 371 19.57 13.06 -20.58
N SER A 372 19.92 11.86 -21.04
CA SER A 372 19.15 11.26 -22.12
C SER A 372 17.77 11.00 -21.52
N GLY A 373 16.83 11.90 -21.76
CA GLY A 373 15.45 11.65 -21.38
C GLY A 373 15.01 10.34 -22.04
N ASP A 374 14.80 9.29 -21.26
CA ASP A 374 14.02 8.16 -21.73
C ASP A 374 13.33 7.44 -20.56
N VAL A 375 12.02 7.66 -20.51
CA VAL A 375 11.08 6.93 -19.67
C VAL A 375 10.32 5.99 -20.60
N ARG A 376 10.58 4.69 -20.44
CA ARG A 376 9.76 3.50 -20.80
C ARG A 376 9.64 3.06 -22.27
N ASN A 377 10.10 1.83 -22.51
CA ASN A 377 9.23 0.73 -22.96
C ASN A 377 9.78 -0.64 -22.45
N PRO A 378 9.01 -1.49 -21.73
CA PRO A 378 9.50 -2.79 -21.25
C PRO A 378 9.65 -3.86 -22.33
N GLU A 379 9.16 -3.62 -23.55
CA GLU A 379 9.15 -4.61 -24.64
C GLU A 379 10.23 -4.39 -25.72
N GLU A 380 10.95 -3.27 -25.72
CA GLU A 380 12.09 -3.05 -26.63
C GLU A 380 13.42 -3.07 -25.89
N ASN A 381 14.09 -4.20 -26.00
CA ASN A 381 15.37 -4.52 -25.39
C ASN A 381 16.55 -3.86 -26.11
N VAL A 382 16.63 -2.52 -26.17
CA VAL A 382 17.84 -1.80 -26.59
C VAL A 382 17.97 -0.48 -25.81
N LEU A 383 18.71 -0.50 -24.71
CA LEU A 383 19.25 0.73 -24.11
C LEU A 383 20.33 1.27 -25.05
N THR A 384 19.98 2.24 -25.90
CA THR A 384 20.97 2.91 -26.74
C THR A 384 21.97 3.65 -25.84
N THR A 385 23.23 3.33 -26.06
CA THR A 385 24.46 3.89 -25.50
C THR A 385 24.37 5.40 -25.23
N SER A 386 24.86 5.94 -24.11
CA SER A 386 26.26 6.41 -24.18
C SER A 386 26.92 6.88 -22.89
N ASP A 387 26.26 7.10 -21.75
CA ASP A 387 26.99 7.68 -20.60
C ASP A 387 27.34 6.62 -19.54
N MET A 388 28.44 5.89 -19.76
CA MET A 388 29.01 4.95 -18.79
C MET A 388 30.03 5.65 -17.88
N ALA A 389 29.77 5.62 -16.57
CA ALA A 389 30.63 6.26 -15.58
C ALA A 389 31.66 5.29 -14.99
N PHE A 390 31.22 4.12 -14.54
CA PHE A 390 32.06 3.13 -13.88
C PHE A 390 31.93 1.75 -14.51
N SER A 391 33.06 1.16 -14.88
CA SER A 391 33.20 -0.24 -15.30
C SER A 391 34.24 -0.94 -14.43
N LEU A 392 33.79 -1.81 -13.56
CA LEU A 392 34.58 -2.51 -12.55
C LEU A 392 34.61 -3.99 -12.92
N LEU A 393 35.74 -4.52 -13.37
CA LEU A 393 35.85 -5.93 -13.74
C LEU A 393 36.14 -6.83 -12.52
N GLY A 394 36.95 -6.36 -11.58
CA GLY A 394 37.24 -7.07 -10.33
C GLY A 394 36.37 -6.61 -9.15
N ASP A 395 36.62 -7.21 -7.98
CA ASP A 395 35.81 -6.97 -6.78
C ASP A 395 35.93 -5.53 -6.28
N VAL A 396 34.84 -5.01 -5.71
CA VAL A 396 34.86 -3.80 -4.89
C VAL A 396 34.81 -4.22 -3.43
N ARG A 397 35.85 -3.91 -2.66
CA ARG A 397 35.99 -4.30 -1.25
C ARG A 397 36.12 -3.07 -0.37
N ASN A 398 35.24 -2.96 0.62
CA ASN A 398 35.30 -1.98 1.68
C ASN A 398 35.45 -2.73 3.02
N ALA A 399 36.58 -2.55 3.68
CA ALA A 399 36.91 -3.23 4.92
C ALA A 399 36.13 -2.66 6.12
N ASP A 400 36.35 -3.28 7.28
CA ASP A 400 35.84 -2.81 8.55
C ASP A 400 36.31 -1.38 8.86
N GLY A 401 35.38 -0.50 9.26
CA GLY A 401 35.65 0.91 9.51
C GLY A 401 35.94 1.76 8.27
N GLY A 402 35.96 1.17 7.06
CA GLY A 402 36.17 1.90 5.80
C GLY A 402 34.94 2.69 5.36
N THR A 403 35.15 3.82 4.69
CA THR A 403 34.12 4.58 3.98
C THR A 403 34.46 4.65 2.50
N LEU A 404 33.68 3.98 1.66
CA LEU A 404 33.81 3.97 0.21
C LEU A 404 32.57 4.57 -0.43
N THR A 405 32.72 5.65 -1.19
CA THR A 405 31.61 6.33 -1.84
C THR A 405 31.86 6.48 -3.33
N PHE A 406 30.86 6.15 -4.14
CA PHE A 406 30.78 6.50 -5.54
C PHE A 406 29.62 7.50 -5.69
N GLY A 407 29.86 8.61 -6.38
CA GLY A 407 28.83 9.59 -6.74
C GLY A 407 27.90 9.08 -7.83
N ASP A 408 27.09 9.97 -8.39
CA ASP A 408 26.13 9.63 -9.45
C ASP A 408 26.84 9.14 -10.72
N GLY A 409 26.24 8.16 -11.40
CA GLY A 409 26.82 7.53 -12.59
C GLY A 409 26.20 6.16 -12.88
N SER A 410 26.32 5.65 -14.12
CA SER A 410 25.96 4.26 -14.40
C SER A 410 27.12 3.31 -14.05
N PHE A 411 26.78 2.17 -13.46
CA PHE A 411 27.73 1.21 -12.89
C PHE A 411 27.65 -0.15 -13.58
N ARG A 412 28.80 -0.71 -13.95
CA ARG A 412 28.93 -2.09 -14.42
C ARG A 412 29.92 -2.83 -13.55
N PHE A 413 29.49 -3.92 -12.95
CA PHE A 413 30.30 -4.80 -12.10
C PHE A 413 30.42 -6.16 -12.78
N GLY A 414 31.65 -6.59 -13.01
CA GLY A 414 32.00 -7.91 -13.54
C GLY A 414 32.31 -8.93 -12.44
N ALA A 415 32.36 -8.50 -11.17
CA ALA A 415 32.67 -9.33 -10.01
C ALA A 415 31.92 -8.82 -8.76
N GLY A 416 32.34 -9.25 -7.57
CA GLY A 416 31.60 -9.06 -6.32
C GLY A 416 31.70 -7.66 -5.73
N ILE A 417 30.72 -7.31 -4.89
CA ILE A 417 30.73 -6.10 -4.06
C ILE A 417 30.70 -6.56 -2.60
N ILE A 418 31.70 -6.20 -1.82
CA ILE A 418 31.89 -6.67 -0.45
C ILE A 418 32.05 -5.46 0.47
N ASN A 419 31.17 -5.37 1.46
CA ASN A 419 31.28 -4.39 2.54
C ASN A 419 31.34 -5.12 3.89
N GLY A 420 32.36 -4.85 4.69
CA GLY A 420 32.49 -5.35 6.06
C GLY A 420 31.53 -4.64 7.02
N SER A 421 32.08 -4.05 8.08
CA SER A 421 31.39 -3.16 9.03
C SER A 421 31.49 -1.67 8.65
N GLY A 422 32.05 -1.35 7.49
CA GLY A 422 32.18 0.01 6.97
C GLY A 422 30.90 0.56 6.31
N THR A 423 31.04 1.74 5.70
CA THR A 423 30.00 2.40 4.89
C THR A 423 30.38 2.36 3.42
N LEU A 424 29.54 1.72 2.60
CA LEU A 424 29.65 1.69 1.15
C LEU A 424 28.43 2.36 0.52
N SER A 425 28.62 3.34 -0.35
CA SER A 425 27.51 4.03 -1.02
C SER A 425 27.77 4.24 -2.49
N PHE A 426 26.76 3.95 -3.31
CA PHE A 426 26.72 4.29 -4.73
C PHE A 426 25.61 5.34 -4.95
N GLY A 427 25.91 6.41 -5.67
CA GLY A 427 24.97 7.45 -6.07
C GLY A 427 23.96 6.97 -7.11
N ASN A 428 23.14 7.87 -7.62
CA ASN A 428 22.09 7.54 -8.58
C ASN A 428 22.65 7.04 -9.92
N GLY A 429 21.98 6.07 -10.51
CA GLY A 429 22.25 5.56 -11.85
C GLY A 429 21.84 4.11 -12.03
N ALA A 430 21.97 3.59 -13.25
CA ALA A 430 21.69 2.18 -13.52
C ALA A 430 22.84 1.28 -13.05
N TYR A 431 22.51 0.14 -12.45
CA TYR A 431 23.48 -0.83 -11.92
C TYR A 431 23.38 -2.16 -12.65
N TYR A 432 24.48 -2.63 -13.22
CA TYR A 432 24.56 -3.91 -13.92
C TYR A 432 25.61 -4.78 -13.23
N VAL A 433 25.17 -5.80 -12.50
CA VAL A 433 26.04 -6.72 -11.76
C VAL A 433 26.01 -8.09 -12.43
N ASN A 434 27.17 -8.52 -12.93
CA ASN A 434 27.32 -9.75 -13.71
C ASN A 434 28.16 -10.78 -12.94
N GLY A 435 27.55 -11.89 -12.52
CA GLY A 435 28.19 -13.06 -11.91
C GLY A 435 28.72 -12.88 -10.49
N GLY A 436 28.96 -11.65 -10.04
CA GLY A 436 29.43 -11.33 -8.70
C GLY A 436 28.35 -11.38 -7.62
N SER A 437 28.72 -11.80 -6.41
CA SER A 437 27.84 -11.68 -5.23
C SER A 437 28.01 -10.32 -4.56
N ILE A 438 26.91 -9.79 -4.04
CA ILE A 438 26.87 -8.58 -3.22
C ILE A 438 26.73 -9.00 -1.78
N ILE A 439 27.72 -8.68 -0.95
CA ILE A 439 27.80 -9.13 0.44
C ILE A 439 27.97 -7.91 1.33
N ASN A 440 27.00 -7.71 2.22
CA ASN A 440 27.10 -6.73 3.30
C ASN A 440 27.25 -7.47 4.64
N GLY A 441 28.25 -7.08 5.42
CA GLY A 441 28.50 -7.57 6.78
C GLY A 441 27.64 -6.83 7.79
N ALA A 442 28.28 -6.28 8.82
CA ALA A 442 27.63 -5.47 9.85
C ALA A 442 27.49 -3.98 9.48
N GLY A 443 28.02 -3.58 8.31
CA GLY A 443 28.09 -2.21 7.86
C GLY A 443 26.83 -1.71 7.15
N SER A 444 26.92 -0.52 6.58
CA SER A 444 25.88 0.09 5.75
C SER A 444 26.26 0.07 4.27
N MET A 445 25.36 -0.44 3.43
CA MET A 445 25.48 -0.42 1.98
C MET A 445 24.27 0.29 1.37
N THR A 446 24.51 1.31 0.54
CA THR A 446 23.43 2.07 -0.10
C THR A 446 23.63 2.15 -1.61
N PHE A 447 22.55 1.93 -2.36
CA PHE A 447 22.45 2.22 -3.79
C PHE A 447 21.41 3.31 -3.96
N GLY A 448 21.75 4.41 -4.64
CA GLY A 448 20.84 5.48 -5.04
C GLY A 448 19.76 5.03 -6.03
N ASN A 449 19.00 5.98 -6.56
CA ASN A 449 17.90 5.70 -7.49
C ASN A 449 18.42 5.18 -8.84
N GLY A 450 17.71 4.22 -9.43
CA GLY A 450 18.00 3.70 -10.75
C GLY A 450 17.69 2.22 -10.90
N ALA A 451 17.61 1.74 -12.14
CA ALA A 451 17.33 0.35 -12.42
C ALA A 451 18.51 -0.54 -11.99
N PHE A 452 18.19 -1.65 -11.34
CA PHE A 452 19.16 -2.57 -10.75
C PHE A 452 19.04 -3.95 -11.38
N TYR A 453 20.13 -4.44 -11.98
CA TYR A 453 20.18 -5.73 -12.66
C TYR A 453 21.23 -6.62 -12.01
N LEU A 454 20.83 -7.75 -11.44
CA LEU A 454 21.72 -8.79 -10.90
C LEU A 454 21.63 -10.05 -11.75
N TRP A 455 22.74 -10.49 -12.33
CA TRP A 455 22.79 -11.63 -13.24
C TRP A 455 23.64 -12.76 -12.66
N GLY A 456 23.04 -13.89 -12.29
CA GLY A 456 23.72 -15.09 -11.79
C GLY A 456 24.40 -14.96 -10.42
N GLY A 457 24.52 -13.74 -9.87
CA GLY A 457 25.02 -13.46 -8.53
C GLY A 457 23.94 -13.49 -7.46
N SER A 458 24.33 -13.53 -6.19
CA SER A 458 23.42 -13.43 -5.04
C SER A 458 23.62 -12.13 -4.28
N LEU A 459 22.56 -11.65 -3.62
CA LEU A 459 22.65 -10.55 -2.67
C LEU A 459 22.51 -11.12 -1.26
N ALA A 460 23.44 -10.80 -0.37
CA ALA A 460 23.42 -11.26 1.01
C ALA A 460 23.69 -10.09 1.97
N ASN A 461 22.67 -9.69 2.73
CA ASN A 461 22.88 -8.96 3.98
C ASN A 461 23.17 -10.00 5.07
N SER A 462 24.44 -10.32 5.21
CA SER A 462 24.93 -11.54 5.86
C SER A 462 24.96 -11.47 7.39
N SER A 463 24.84 -10.28 7.96
CA SER A 463 24.88 -10.05 9.41
C SER A 463 23.83 -9.01 9.82
N THR A 464 24.13 -8.17 10.82
CA THR A 464 23.24 -7.14 11.39
C THR A 464 23.28 -5.80 10.64
N GLY A 465 23.98 -5.73 9.51
CA GLY A 465 24.14 -4.52 8.73
C GLY A 465 22.86 -4.06 8.03
N SER A 466 22.93 -2.93 7.34
CA SER A 466 21.82 -2.37 6.58
C SER A 466 22.15 -2.27 5.10
N VAL A 467 21.28 -2.78 4.24
CA VAL A 467 21.33 -2.57 2.78
C VAL A 467 20.11 -1.78 2.34
N THR A 468 20.32 -0.66 1.66
CA THR A 468 19.24 0.20 1.16
C THR A 468 19.38 0.44 -0.34
N PHE A 469 18.29 0.24 -1.06
CA PHE A 469 18.16 0.62 -2.46
C PHE A 469 17.17 1.79 -2.60
N GLY A 470 17.50 2.76 -3.45
CA GLY A 470 16.59 3.82 -3.86
C GLY A 470 15.43 3.31 -4.70
N ASN A 471 14.74 4.22 -5.38
CA ASN A 471 13.62 3.88 -6.26
C ASN A 471 14.14 3.43 -7.64
N GLY A 472 13.55 2.37 -8.20
CA GLY A 472 13.91 1.84 -9.51
C GLY A 472 13.36 0.43 -9.76
N GLY A 473 13.43 -0.03 -11.01
CA GLY A 473 13.14 -1.42 -11.31
C GLY A 473 14.26 -2.34 -10.83
N PHE A 474 13.92 -3.41 -10.12
CA PHE A 474 14.85 -4.41 -9.60
C PHE A 474 14.67 -5.73 -10.34
N TYR A 475 15.74 -6.22 -10.96
CA TYR A 475 15.71 -7.39 -11.82
C TYR A 475 16.77 -8.40 -11.40
N PHE A 476 16.34 -9.54 -10.85
CA PHE A 476 17.18 -10.62 -10.38
C PHE A 476 17.08 -11.81 -11.33
N TYR A 477 18.15 -12.07 -12.09
CA TYR A 477 18.25 -13.17 -13.04
C TYR A 477 19.05 -14.32 -12.41
N GLY A 478 18.34 -15.19 -11.68
CA GLY A 478 18.96 -16.21 -10.84
C GLY A 478 19.55 -15.65 -9.53
N GLY A 479 20.16 -16.55 -8.74
CA GLY A 479 20.71 -16.22 -7.43
C GLY A 479 19.66 -16.01 -6.33
N THR A 480 20.11 -15.82 -5.10
CA THR A 480 19.20 -15.61 -3.95
C THR A 480 19.44 -14.25 -3.33
N VAL A 481 18.36 -13.53 -3.02
CA VAL A 481 18.39 -12.37 -2.14
C VAL A 481 18.18 -12.87 -0.71
N THR A 482 19.17 -12.71 0.15
CA THR A 482 19.17 -13.19 1.53
C THR A 482 19.31 -12.03 2.51
N ASN A 483 18.44 -11.97 3.50
CA ASN A 483 18.59 -11.08 4.65
C ASN A 483 18.64 -11.93 5.93
N VAL A 484 19.78 -11.89 6.64
CA VAL A 484 20.04 -12.81 7.76
C VAL A 484 19.49 -12.25 9.08
N ARG A 485 20.04 -11.12 9.56
CA ARG A 485 19.67 -10.48 10.85
C ARG A 485 19.74 -8.95 10.80
N GLY A 486 19.81 -8.39 9.60
CA GLY A 486 19.96 -6.96 9.39
C GLY A 486 18.73 -6.37 8.75
N ARG A 487 18.88 -5.11 8.32
CA ARG A 487 17.82 -4.38 7.62
C ARG A 487 18.06 -4.39 6.12
N LEU A 488 17.09 -4.87 5.35
CA LEU A 488 17.07 -4.75 3.90
C LEU A 488 15.90 -3.85 3.49
N THR A 489 16.18 -2.79 2.76
CA THR A 489 15.16 -1.84 2.31
C THR A 489 15.28 -1.66 0.81
N PHE A 490 14.22 -1.99 0.10
CA PHE A 490 14.03 -1.61 -1.28
C PHE A 490 13.08 -0.42 -1.37
N GLY A 491 13.42 0.58 -2.20
CA GLY A 491 12.52 1.66 -2.57
C GLY A 491 11.34 1.15 -3.42
N ASP A 492 10.71 2.04 -4.19
CA ASP A 492 9.60 1.65 -5.06
C ASP A 492 10.12 0.84 -6.27
N GLY A 493 9.40 -0.23 -6.61
CA GLY A 493 9.70 -1.20 -7.67
C GLY A 493 9.31 -0.74 -9.09
N PRO A 494 9.24 -1.66 -10.07
CA PRO A 494 8.88 -3.09 -9.95
C PRO A 494 10.02 -4.00 -9.45
N PHE A 495 9.65 -5.19 -8.97
CA PHE A 495 10.56 -6.24 -8.52
C PHE A 495 10.35 -7.52 -9.32
N GLU A 496 11.38 -7.96 -10.02
CA GLU A 496 11.30 -9.07 -10.97
C GLU A 496 12.33 -10.15 -10.60
N PHE A 497 11.86 -11.31 -10.17
CA PHE A 497 12.68 -12.47 -9.81
C PHE A 497 12.55 -13.56 -10.88
N TRP A 498 13.59 -13.72 -11.70
CA TRP A 498 13.65 -14.68 -12.80
C TRP A 498 14.45 -15.91 -12.37
N GLY A 499 13.77 -16.92 -11.81
CA GLY A 499 14.41 -18.10 -11.23
C GLY A 499 15.24 -17.82 -9.96
N GLY A 500 15.30 -16.57 -9.51
CA GLY A 500 15.91 -16.19 -8.25
C GLY A 500 14.99 -16.49 -7.07
N SER A 501 15.56 -16.56 -5.86
CA SER A 501 14.82 -16.80 -4.62
C SER A 501 14.98 -15.64 -3.65
N LEU A 502 14.04 -15.52 -2.71
CA LEU A 502 14.07 -14.54 -1.63
C LEU A 502 14.04 -15.27 -0.29
N ALA A 503 15.04 -15.07 0.55
CA ALA A 503 15.19 -15.73 1.85
C ALA A 503 15.37 -14.70 2.96
N LEU A 504 14.30 -14.43 3.70
CA LEU A 504 14.27 -13.51 4.84
C LEU A 504 14.32 -14.36 6.11
N ASN A 505 15.45 -14.34 6.82
CA ASN A 505 15.68 -15.25 7.93
C ASN A 505 15.24 -14.64 9.28
N PRO A 506 15.06 -15.47 10.32
CA PRO A 506 14.70 -15.00 11.67
C PRO A 506 15.62 -13.90 12.19
N GLY A 507 15.02 -12.84 12.72
CA GLY A 507 15.73 -11.65 13.20
C GLY A 507 16.02 -10.60 12.12
N SER A 508 15.63 -10.84 10.86
CA SER A 508 15.80 -9.87 9.77
C SER A 508 14.59 -8.92 9.63
N ASP A 509 14.86 -7.68 9.27
CA ASP A 509 13.84 -6.67 8.94
C ASP A 509 13.92 -6.34 7.45
N THR A 510 12.81 -6.50 6.73
CA THR A 510 12.75 -6.26 5.29
C THR A 510 11.60 -5.36 4.90
N VAL A 511 11.88 -4.35 4.08
CA VAL A 511 10.90 -3.38 3.57
C VAL A 511 10.95 -3.35 2.05
N PHE A 512 9.80 -3.51 1.41
CA PHE A 512 9.58 -3.25 -0.01
C PHE A 512 8.72 -2.00 -0.15
N GLY A 513 9.12 -1.06 -1.02
CA GLY A 513 8.31 0.09 -1.40
C GLY A 513 7.04 -0.30 -2.17
N PHE A 514 6.42 0.68 -2.83
CA PHE A 514 5.29 0.39 -3.72
C PHE A 514 5.74 -0.31 -4.99
N GLY A 515 4.85 -1.08 -5.61
CA GLY A 515 5.12 -1.75 -6.87
C GLY A 515 4.79 -3.24 -6.87
N ASP A 516 4.79 -3.80 -8.07
CA ASP A 516 4.57 -5.23 -8.28
C ASP A 516 5.85 -6.03 -7.99
N MET A 517 5.66 -7.18 -7.34
CA MET A 517 6.67 -8.21 -7.15
C MET A 517 6.29 -9.45 -7.93
N ASN A 518 7.08 -9.84 -8.93
CA ASN A 518 6.81 -11.00 -9.75
C ASN A 518 7.92 -12.04 -9.60
N PHE A 519 7.54 -13.29 -9.36
CA PHE A 519 8.41 -14.45 -9.28
C PHE A 519 8.10 -15.39 -10.44
N TYR A 520 9.04 -15.48 -11.38
CA TYR A 520 9.02 -16.40 -12.52
C TYR A 520 9.81 -17.66 -12.13
N GLY A 521 9.19 -18.52 -11.32
CA GLY A 521 9.87 -19.58 -10.59
C GLY A 521 10.64 -19.09 -9.36
N GLY A 522 11.41 -19.97 -8.73
CA GLY A 522 12.13 -19.69 -7.47
C GLY A 522 11.29 -19.94 -6.22
N THR A 523 11.76 -19.51 -5.05
CA THR A 523 11.04 -19.67 -3.78
C THR A 523 11.18 -18.41 -2.94
N ALA A 524 10.12 -18.05 -2.22
CA ALA A 524 10.14 -16.95 -1.26
C ALA A 524 9.88 -17.47 0.17
N TYR A 525 10.83 -17.22 1.07
CA TYR A 525 10.77 -17.54 2.49
C TYR A 525 10.71 -16.25 3.29
N PHE A 526 9.55 -15.93 3.87
CA PHE A 526 9.35 -14.74 4.69
C PHE A 526 9.37 -15.15 6.16
N HIS A 527 10.55 -15.42 6.71
CA HIS A 527 10.75 -15.88 8.10
C HIS A 527 11.41 -14.79 8.96
N GLY A 528 11.41 -13.54 8.50
CA GLY A 528 11.98 -12.38 9.19
C GLY A 528 11.24 -11.98 10.47
N ALA A 529 11.90 -11.19 11.31
CA ALA A 529 11.25 -10.51 12.43
C ALA A 529 10.17 -9.54 11.92
N SER A 530 10.48 -8.77 10.86
CA SER A 530 9.47 -7.96 10.18
C SER A 530 9.61 -8.00 8.66
N THR A 531 8.48 -8.17 7.97
CA THR A 531 8.37 -7.97 6.52
C THR A 531 7.27 -6.95 6.24
N LEU A 532 7.62 -5.85 5.58
CA LEU A 532 6.70 -4.79 5.16
C LEU A 532 6.65 -4.72 3.64
N ILE A 533 5.44 -4.77 3.07
CA ILE A 533 5.18 -4.56 1.65
C ILE A 533 4.31 -3.31 1.54
N GLY A 534 4.76 -2.33 0.76
CA GLY A 534 4.08 -1.04 0.63
C GLY A 534 4.68 0.09 1.46
N ARG A 535 6.01 0.13 1.58
CA ARG A 535 6.84 1.18 2.21
C ARG A 535 6.76 1.27 3.73
N ASN A 536 5.57 1.18 4.31
CA ASN A 536 5.37 1.33 5.76
C ASN A 536 4.14 0.56 6.25
N ALA A 537 3.87 0.64 7.56
CA ALA A 537 2.79 -0.12 8.19
C ALA A 537 1.36 0.40 7.87
N ILE A 538 1.24 1.62 7.33
CA ILE A 538 -0.05 2.21 6.93
C ILE A 538 -0.39 1.73 5.51
N GLY A 539 0.61 1.64 4.63
CA GLY A 539 0.42 1.34 3.21
C GLY A 539 -0.54 2.32 2.54
N ASP A 540 -1.18 1.84 1.47
CA ASP A 540 -2.27 2.49 0.75
C ASP A 540 -3.35 1.46 0.45
N SER A 541 -4.34 1.37 1.35
CA SER A 541 -5.46 0.45 1.21
C SER A 541 -6.41 0.83 0.08
N VAL A 542 -6.41 2.07 -0.41
CA VAL A 542 -7.38 2.54 -1.41
C VAL A 542 -6.77 2.49 -2.81
N GLY A 543 -5.63 3.18 -2.99
CA GLY A 543 -4.87 3.20 -4.23
C GLY A 543 -4.09 1.91 -4.47
N GLY A 544 -3.91 1.06 -3.46
CA GLY A 544 -3.15 -0.18 -3.58
C GLY A 544 -1.64 0.08 -3.50
N SER A 545 -0.96 -0.65 -2.61
CA SER A 545 0.48 -0.52 -2.40
C SER A 545 1.30 -1.37 -3.35
N SER A 546 0.88 -2.63 -3.54
CA SER A 546 1.66 -3.63 -4.25
C SER A 546 0.80 -4.77 -4.78
N SER A 547 1.39 -5.58 -5.65
CA SER A 547 0.91 -6.92 -5.96
C SER A 547 2.06 -7.91 -5.83
N VAL A 548 1.78 -9.15 -5.46
CA VAL A 548 2.79 -10.21 -5.39
C VAL A 548 2.32 -11.41 -6.22
N PHE A 549 3.07 -11.74 -7.26
CA PHE A 549 2.74 -12.81 -8.19
C PHE A 549 3.78 -13.91 -8.20
N PHE A 550 3.32 -15.15 -8.06
CA PHE A 550 4.14 -16.34 -8.19
C PHE A 550 3.66 -17.18 -9.37
N TYR A 551 4.54 -17.40 -10.34
CA TYR A 551 4.33 -18.32 -11.44
C TYR A 551 5.28 -19.51 -11.30
N GLY A 552 4.77 -20.60 -10.70
CA GLY A 552 5.61 -21.69 -10.23
C GLY A 552 6.46 -21.30 -9.00
N GLY A 553 6.98 -22.30 -8.30
CA GLY A 553 7.77 -22.10 -7.08
C GLY A 553 7.02 -22.45 -5.78
N SER A 554 7.56 -22.00 -4.65
CA SER A 554 6.94 -22.18 -3.33
C SER A 554 6.98 -20.87 -2.54
N PHE A 555 6.00 -20.69 -1.65
CA PHE A 555 5.95 -19.55 -0.75
C PHE A 555 5.75 -20.06 0.67
N SER A 556 6.65 -19.70 1.57
CA SER A 556 6.56 -20.05 2.98
C SER A 556 6.68 -18.80 3.81
N MET A 557 5.69 -18.55 4.67
CA MET A 557 5.69 -17.42 5.58
C MET A 557 5.71 -17.89 7.03
N LYS A 558 6.68 -17.39 7.79
CA LYS A 558 6.86 -17.59 9.23
C LYS A 558 7.35 -16.32 9.93
N SER A 559 6.96 -15.16 9.40
CA SER A 559 7.42 -13.89 9.95
C SER A 559 6.76 -13.64 11.31
N GLU A 560 7.49 -13.00 12.22
CA GLU A 560 6.94 -12.51 13.49
C GLU A 560 6.02 -11.30 13.26
N ARG A 561 6.21 -10.55 12.17
CA ARG A 561 5.35 -9.44 11.80
C ARG A 561 5.29 -9.27 10.28
N LEU A 562 4.13 -9.53 9.69
CA LEU A 562 3.86 -9.23 8.28
C LEU A 562 2.89 -8.06 8.15
N VAL A 563 3.28 -7.03 7.41
CA VAL A 563 2.35 -5.97 6.99
C VAL A 563 2.34 -5.83 5.47
N ALA A 564 1.16 -5.94 4.87
CA ALA A 564 0.92 -5.77 3.44
C ALA A 564 -0.48 -5.19 3.23
N VAL A 565 -0.61 -3.90 3.49
CA VAL A 565 -1.87 -3.16 3.36
C VAL A 565 -2.08 -2.74 1.92
N GLY A 566 -3.28 -2.93 1.38
CA GLY A 566 -3.57 -2.66 -0.04
C GLY A 566 -2.76 -3.53 -1.00
N THR A 567 -2.60 -4.82 -0.70
CA THR A 567 -1.79 -5.76 -1.50
C THR A 567 -2.60 -6.96 -1.96
N THR A 568 -2.44 -7.35 -3.22
CA THR A 568 -2.98 -8.62 -3.76
C THR A 568 -1.86 -9.63 -3.94
N LEU A 569 -2.06 -10.85 -3.43
CA LEU A 569 -1.14 -11.96 -3.60
C LEU A 569 -1.77 -13.03 -4.51
N ALA A 570 -1.07 -13.42 -5.57
CA ALA A 570 -1.60 -14.32 -6.58
C ALA A 570 -0.58 -15.42 -6.95
N PHE A 571 -1.06 -16.66 -7.02
CA PHE A 571 -0.23 -17.85 -7.15
C PHE A 571 -0.76 -18.75 -8.26
N TYR A 572 0.14 -19.17 -9.15
CA TYR A 572 -0.09 -20.21 -10.15
C TYR A 572 0.78 -21.43 -9.81
N GLY A 573 0.17 -22.41 -9.14
CA GLY A 573 0.85 -23.52 -8.48
C GLY A 573 1.45 -23.14 -7.12
N GLY A 574 1.95 -24.15 -6.39
CA GLY A 574 2.54 -24.00 -5.06
C GLY A 574 1.51 -23.85 -3.93
N SER A 575 1.85 -24.28 -2.71
CA SER A 575 1.00 -24.08 -1.53
C SER A 575 1.37 -22.78 -0.83
N VAL A 576 0.36 -22.03 -0.38
CA VAL A 576 0.54 -20.87 0.50
C VAL A 576 0.33 -21.34 1.92
N SER A 577 1.36 -21.21 2.74
CA SER A 577 1.22 -21.46 4.18
C SER A 577 1.69 -20.27 4.98
N LEU A 578 0.72 -19.67 5.66
CA LEU A 578 0.90 -18.60 6.63
C LEU A 578 1.00 -19.25 8.01
N TYR A 579 2.23 -19.59 8.40
CA TYR A 579 2.56 -20.12 9.72
C TYR A 579 3.21 -19.02 10.54
N GLY A 580 2.49 -17.93 10.78
CA GLY A 580 3.07 -16.86 11.59
C GLY A 580 3.22 -17.30 13.03
N VAL A 581 4.16 -16.63 13.69
CA VAL A 581 4.38 -16.70 15.13
C VAL A 581 4.09 -15.33 15.77
N GLY A 582 3.47 -14.41 15.02
CA GLY A 582 3.20 -13.04 15.45
C GLY A 582 2.23 -12.31 14.51
N GLU A 583 2.12 -11.00 14.65
CA GLU A 583 1.01 -10.19 14.12
C GLU A 583 1.01 -10.04 12.60
N MET A 584 -0.16 -10.20 11.97
CA MET A 584 -0.37 -9.89 10.56
C MET A 584 -1.38 -8.76 10.35
N ASN A 585 -1.02 -7.81 9.49
CA ASN A 585 -1.93 -6.81 8.95
C ASN A 585 -1.85 -6.83 7.42
N VAL A 586 -2.76 -7.58 6.80
CA VAL A 586 -2.72 -7.91 5.37
C VAL A 586 -4.10 -7.63 4.77
N THR A 587 -4.20 -6.59 3.95
CA THR A 587 -5.48 -6.15 3.38
C THR A 587 -5.36 -5.98 1.88
N ALA A 588 -6.42 -6.33 1.15
CA ALA A 588 -6.52 -6.06 -0.28
C ALA A 588 -6.79 -4.57 -0.54
N PRO A 589 -6.48 -4.05 -1.75
CA PRO A 589 -6.91 -2.72 -2.16
C PRO A 589 -8.45 -2.61 -2.15
N THR A 590 -8.99 -1.44 -1.81
CA THR A 590 -10.45 -1.20 -1.74
C THR A 590 -10.96 -0.25 -2.82
N GLY A 591 -10.08 0.52 -3.46
CA GLY A 591 -10.44 1.41 -4.56
C GLY A 591 -10.92 0.65 -5.81
N ASP A 592 -11.69 1.33 -6.66
CA ASP A 592 -12.25 0.73 -7.88
C ASP A 592 -11.18 0.40 -8.94
N LEU A 593 -10.14 1.22 -9.01
CA LEU A 593 -9.02 1.09 -9.93
C LEU A 593 -7.72 1.35 -9.17
N PRO A 594 -7.30 0.41 -8.31
CA PRO A 594 -6.06 0.60 -7.56
C PRO A 594 -4.88 0.61 -8.55
N ALA A 595 -3.87 1.44 -8.27
CA ALA A 595 -2.62 1.52 -9.01
C ALA A 595 -1.87 0.18 -8.98
N PHE A 596 -1.94 -0.53 -7.85
CA PHE A 596 -1.42 -1.88 -7.67
C PHE A 596 -2.44 -2.80 -7.02
N GLY A 597 -2.37 -4.09 -7.33
CA GLY A 597 -3.30 -5.10 -6.85
C GLY A 597 -4.68 -5.05 -7.51
N TYR A 598 -5.63 -5.75 -6.91
CA TYR A 598 -6.99 -5.91 -7.43
C TYR A 598 -7.97 -5.70 -6.28
N LYS A 599 -8.98 -4.87 -6.53
CA LYS A 599 -10.00 -4.51 -5.53
C LYS A 599 -10.51 -5.74 -4.80
N ASN A 600 -10.43 -5.73 -3.48
CA ASN A 600 -10.87 -6.75 -2.55
C ASN A 600 -10.30 -8.16 -2.81
N ILE A 601 -9.33 -8.37 -3.69
CA ILE A 601 -8.69 -9.68 -3.85
C ILE A 601 -7.43 -9.71 -3.01
N LEU A 602 -7.45 -10.50 -1.93
CA LEU A 602 -6.31 -10.65 -1.04
C LEU A 602 -5.42 -11.79 -1.50
N PHE A 603 -6.00 -12.97 -1.69
CA PHE A 603 -5.32 -14.17 -2.17
C PHE A 603 -6.06 -14.76 -3.37
N TYR A 604 -5.31 -15.02 -4.44
CA TYR A 604 -5.74 -15.84 -5.56
C TYR A 604 -4.79 -17.03 -5.68
N ILE A 605 -5.29 -18.27 -5.58
CA ILE A 605 -4.44 -19.47 -5.67
C ILE A 605 -5.05 -20.44 -6.65
N TYR A 606 -4.29 -20.76 -7.71
CA TYR A 606 -4.67 -21.73 -8.72
C TYR A 606 -3.75 -22.94 -8.68
N GLY A 607 -4.31 -24.13 -8.41
CA GLY A 607 -3.56 -25.40 -8.40
C GLY A 607 -2.73 -25.67 -7.13
N GLY A 608 -3.04 -25.00 -6.01
CA GLY A 608 -2.37 -25.19 -4.72
C GLY A 608 -3.29 -24.94 -3.53
N ALA A 609 -2.84 -25.20 -2.30
CA ALA A 609 -3.65 -25.06 -1.09
C ALA A 609 -3.37 -23.76 -0.34
N PHE A 610 -4.35 -23.30 0.46
CA PHE A 610 -4.14 -22.23 1.43
C PHE A 610 -4.21 -22.79 2.85
N SER A 611 -3.24 -22.42 3.68
CA SER A 611 -3.25 -22.74 5.10
C SER A 611 -2.89 -21.51 5.93
N LEU A 612 -3.75 -21.19 6.88
CA LEU A 612 -3.53 -20.16 7.89
C LEU A 612 -3.50 -20.82 9.27
N TYR A 613 -2.36 -20.69 9.94
CA TYR A 613 -2.14 -21.16 11.29
C TYR A 613 -1.40 -20.11 12.10
N GLN A 614 -1.91 -19.80 13.29
CA GLN A 614 -1.26 -18.92 14.25
C GLN A 614 -1.43 -19.40 15.69
N SER A 615 -0.45 -19.05 16.53
CA SER A 615 -0.47 -19.28 17.98
C SER A 615 -0.99 -18.05 18.73
N ASN A 616 -2.28 -18.02 19.08
CA ASN A 616 -2.93 -17.02 19.95
C ASN A 616 -2.58 -15.55 19.64
N VAL A 617 -2.78 -15.15 18.38
CA VAL A 617 -2.60 -13.76 17.91
C VAL A 617 -3.88 -13.25 17.25
N THR A 618 -4.01 -11.93 17.21
CA THR A 618 -5.10 -11.24 16.48
C THR A 618 -4.53 -10.63 15.21
N ASP A 619 -4.99 -11.12 14.07
CA ASP A 619 -4.63 -10.59 12.76
C ASP A 619 -5.72 -9.67 12.22
N ILE A 620 -5.30 -8.75 11.37
CA ILE A 620 -6.17 -7.89 10.57
C ILE A 620 -6.07 -8.39 9.13
N LEU A 621 -7.13 -9.06 8.65
CA LEU A 621 -7.23 -9.54 7.27
C LEU A 621 -8.41 -8.87 6.59
N SER A 622 -8.24 -8.43 5.34
CA SER A 622 -9.36 -7.90 4.54
C SER A 622 -9.23 -8.25 3.07
N GLY A 623 -10.31 -8.75 2.48
CA GLY A 623 -10.42 -9.15 1.08
C GLY A 623 -10.86 -10.60 0.90
N ILE A 624 -10.77 -11.07 -0.35
CA ILE A 624 -11.19 -12.38 -0.80
C ILE A 624 -9.98 -13.31 -0.84
N ILE A 625 -10.12 -14.48 -0.22
CA ILE A 625 -9.24 -15.64 -0.40
C ILE A 625 -9.94 -16.61 -1.37
N TYR A 626 -9.45 -16.67 -2.61
CA TYR A 626 -10.05 -17.44 -3.70
C TYR A 626 -9.13 -18.60 -4.14
N VAL A 627 -9.57 -19.83 -3.84
CA VAL A 627 -8.82 -21.09 -4.01
C VAL A 627 -9.76 -22.17 -4.56
N PRO A 628 -10.35 -21.98 -5.76
CA PRO A 628 -11.54 -22.71 -6.21
C PRO A 628 -11.34 -24.21 -6.43
N GLY A 629 -10.11 -24.67 -6.66
CA GLY A 629 -9.82 -26.05 -7.06
C GLY A 629 -9.39 -27.00 -5.92
N THR A 630 -9.14 -26.49 -4.72
CA THR A 630 -8.36 -27.17 -3.66
C THR A 630 -8.83 -26.75 -2.27
N ASN A 631 -8.07 -27.05 -1.20
CA ASN A 631 -8.47 -26.77 0.17
C ASN A 631 -7.99 -25.42 0.71
N ILE A 632 -8.84 -24.82 1.54
CA ILE A 632 -8.51 -23.73 2.45
C ILE A 632 -8.62 -24.28 3.86
N SER A 633 -7.57 -24.15 4.66
CA SER A 633 -7.56 -24.58 6.06
C SER A 633 -7.16 -23.43 6.98
N ILE A 634 -8.03 -23.07 7.92
CA ILE A 634 -7.79 -22.03 8.93
C ILE A 634 -7.91 -22.66 10.31
N TYR A 635 -6.82 -22.65 11.09
CA TYR A 635 -6.75 -23.40 12.34
C TYR A 635 -5.75 -22.82 13.33
N GLY A 636 -5.57 -23.50 14.47
CA GLY A 636 -4.77 -23.03 15.59
C GLY A 636 -5.61 -22.24 16.59
N SER A 637 -5.04 -21.16 17.12
CA SER A 637 -5.75 -20.19 17.97
C SER A 637 -5.74 -18.81 17.32
N GLN A 638 -5.97 -18.81 16.02
CA GLN A 638 -6.08 -17.61 15.19
C GLN A 638 -7.30 -16.78 15.59
N THR A 639 -7.13 -15.47 15.73
CA THR A 639 -8.26 -14.52 15.71
C THR A 639 -8.12 -13.60 14.50
N VAL A 640 -9.07 -13.61 13.56
CA VAL A 640 -9.10 -12.68 12.42
C VAL A 640 -10.14 -11.59 12.68
N THR A 641 -9.68 -10.36 12.60
CA THR A 641 -10.51 -9.15 12.59
C THR A 641 -10.44 -8.48 11.22
N ILE A 642 -11.44 -7.64 10.94
CA ILE A 642 -11.52 -6.85 9.72
C ILE A 642 -11.44 -5.36 10.09
N PRO A 643 -10.74 -4.53 9.29
CA PRO A 643 -10.73 -3.08 9.49
C PRO A 643 -12.11 -2.47 9.18
N ASP A 644 -12.31 -1.22 9.59
CA ASP A 644 -13.53 -0.47 9.28
C ASP A 644 -13.72 -0.33 7.77
N GLY A 645 -14.92 -0.63 7.28
CA GLY A 645 -15.21 -0.69 5.84
C GLY A 645 -14.56 -1.86 5.09
N GLY A 646 -13.74 -2.68 5.77
CA GLY A 646 -13.17 -3.91 5.22
C GLY A 646 -14.20 -5.02 5.06
N CYS A 647 -13.78 -6.08 4.36
CA CYS A 647 -14.57 -7.28 4.11
C CYS A 647 -13.67 -8.51 4.27
N PHE A 648 -14.22 -9.69 4.51
CA PHE A 648 -13.43 -10.93 4.52
C PHE A 648 -14.28 -12.09 4.01
N GLN A 649 -13.84 -12.69 2.91
CA GLN A 649 -14.55 -13.75 2.21
C GLN A 649 -13.57 -14.85 1.78
N VAL A 650 -14.03 -16.09 1.87
CA VAL A 650 -13.26 -17.31 1.64
C VAL A 650 -14.04 -18.19 0.67
N VAL A 651 -13.44 -18.50 -0.47
CA VAL A 651 -14.03 -19.35 -1.51
C VAL A 651 -13.00 -20.42 -1.89
N GLY A 652 -13.26 -21.66 -1.48
CA GLY A 652 -12.36 -22.80 -1.67
C GLY A 652 -13.01 -23.94 -2.46
N GLY A 653 -12.25 -24.93 -2.89
CA GLY A 653 -12.79 -26.24 -3.26
C GLY A 653 -13.40 -26.94 -2.05
N VAL A 654 -12.63 -26.99 -0.96
CA VAL A 654 -13.03 -27.39 0.39
C VAL A 654 -12.62 -26.29 1.37
N VAL A 655 -13.43 -26.02 2.39
CA VAL A 655 -13.10 -25.04 3.43
C VAL A 655 -13.15 -25.71 4.80
N ASP A 656 -12.02 -25.70 5.51
CA ASP A 656 -11.88 -26.24 6.86
C ASP A 656 -11.52 -25.11 7.84
N ILE A 657 -12.32 -24.94 8.88
CA ILE A 657 -12.09 -23.96 9.95
C ILE A 657 -12.22 -24.68 11.29
N TYR A 658 -11.15 -24.79 12.06
CA TYR A 658 -11.16 -25.67 13.21
C TYR A 658 -10.23 -25.27 14.36
N GLN A 659 -10.22 -26.07 15.43
CA GLN A 659 -9.56 -25.77 16.71
C GLN A 659 -10.15 -24.51 17.35
N ASN A 660 -9.37 -23.49 17.68
CA ASN A 660 -9.83 -22.26 18.34
C ASN A 660 -9.81 -21.07 17.36
N ALA A 661 -9.93 -21.30 16.06
CA ALA A 661 -9.95 -20.24 15.06
C ALA A 661 -11.22 -19.38 15.20
N SER A 662 -11.07 -18.07 15.32
CA SER A 662 -12.17 -17.09 15.44
C SER A 662 -12.10 -16.09 14.31
N LEU A 663 -13.11 -16.02 13.43
CA LEU A 663 -13.10 -15.19 12.24
C LEU A 663 -14.28 -14.21 12.24
N LYS A 664 -13.96 -12.91 12.17
CA LYS A 664 -14.94 -11.88 11.82
C LYS A 664 -15.06 -11.78 10.30
N MET A 665 -16.28 -11.84 9.78
CA MET A 665 -16.51 -11.92 8.34
C MET A 665 -17.56 -10.91 7.87
N ARG A 666 -17.37 -10.42 6.64
CA ARG A 666 -18.32 -9.54 5.93
C ARG A 666 -18.14 -9.79 4.43
N PRO A 667 -19.21 -9.86 3.62
CA PRO A 667 -19.07 -10.22 2.22
C PRO A 667 -18.30 -9.16 1.43
N CYS A 668 -17.45 -9.61 0.51
CA CYS A 668 -16.65 -8.75 -0.35
C CYS A 668 -17.27 -8.52 -1.74
N SER A 669 -18.20 -9.41 -2.14
CA SER A 669 -18.81 -9.44 -3.48
C SER A 669 -20.33 -9.17 -3.50
N GLY A 670 -20.88 -8.50 -2.49
CA GLY A 670 -22.25 -7.98 -2.52
C GLY A 670 -22.32 -6.69 -3.36
N GLY A 671 -23.00 -6.75 -4.51
CA GLY A 671 -23.06 -5.69 -5.51
C GLY A 671 -23.81 -4.43 -5.08
N ALA A 672 -23.34 -3.29 -5.60
CA ALA A 672 -23.90 -1.94 -5.50
C ALA A 672 -24.06 -1.39 -4.07
N ALA A 673 -23.93 -0.07 -3.92
CA ALA A 673 -24.32 0.62 -2.70
C ALA A 673 -25.75 0.20 -2.35
N VAL A 674 -25.91 -0.55 -1.26
CA VAL A 674 -27.25 -0.95 -0.83
C VAL A 674 -28.02 0.34 -0.55
N PRO A 675 -29.22 0.54 -1.13
CA PRO A 675 -30.01 1.71 -0.82
C PRO A 675 -30.19 1.78 0.69
N GLN A 676 -29.63 2.83 1.30
CA GLN A 676 -29.83 3.10 2.70
C GLN A 676 -31.33 3.32 2.90
N THR A 677 -31.95 2.52 3.77
CA THR A 677 -33.33 2.80 4.14
C THR A 677 -33.31 3.92 5.17
N VAL A 678 -33.59 5.13 4.70
CA VAL A 678 -33.78 6.29 5.57
C VAL A 678 -35.26 6.38 5.93
N SER A 679 -35.57 6.27 7.22
CA SER A 679 -36.92 6.45 7.73
C SER A 679 -36.96 7.71 8.60
N LEU A 680 -37.86 8.64 8.26
CA LEU A 680 -38.10 9.81 9.10
C LEU A 680 -38.82 9.37 10.38
N THR A 681 -38.22 9.68 11.52
CA THR A 681 -38.78 9.47 12.85
C THR A 681 -39.31 10.82 13.35
N ARG A 682 -40.57 10.82 13.83
CA ARG A 682 -41.18 11.98 14.48
C ARG A 682 -41.37 11.72 15.97
#